data_AF-A0A928S5E9-F1
#
_entry.id   AF-A0A928S5E9-F1
#
_cell.length_a   1.000
_cell.length_b   1.000
_cell.length_c   1.000
_cell.angle_alpha   90.00
_cell.angle_beta   90.00
_cell.angle_gamma   90.00
#
_symmetry.space_group_name_H-M   'P 1'
#
loop_
_entity.id
_entity.type
_entity.pdbx_description
1 polymer ?
#
loop_
_entity_poly.entity_id
_entity_poly.type
_entity_poly.pdbx_seq_one_letter_code
_entity_poly.pdbx_strand_id
1 'polypeptide(L)'
;MTPLRRMTTIRMDLNSIITDDAQRARPARLLSTQFIRTVGYAWAYRRLLVTGFFCALLFAALHAVSLAGVLPVLKLILDEEGLHGWVDRTAACRRLGFEVEIVRRTDGAALTVRSVPDGHVLASAGLNPGDVIDPTPATPEAWLAEVASKPGGAVFEFNASPAGSGSRAPNAPALIRHTLTLRAPDLKESVKQRLVGLVDRQTLEGDRLKALVVILAIVCVVAVIANVFRFLAELFVSDAVLKGMIRLRAQLYDCVLQLPMSYFAARGTADLVTQFVQDVQEIQRGLLAFFGKLVTEPLKAGFILALAFFLDARLTLAMLVILPAAGSVFWAIGRQARRANRKLLQQYGVMIGGFSTVLSAIDVVKAYTTEAFERRRLDELDRRMFKHQFRLAALQAALPPALEVLAVIGVSIASVWLGSRVLDRQLNVSEFMQLAVVLGMLLDPIRKVADVYTRISRGSAGADRIFRVLDTPPEERERGGDRDVGALRDRIELESVTFMYPNAASPALSDVNLTIRRGECVALVGPNGSGKTTLVNLLLRFYDPQRGGVRYDGADLRTLKLDQLRRQISLVTQKSIIFDGTIRENIAYGREDASDELIRDAARRAFADEFIRARRDGYEERVGEGGIMLSGGQRQRIVIARAILRNAPILIFDEATSQVDTESDEKIHRAIRELARDRTTILIAHRPSTFRFADRIVVLDGGRIVDAGEYDALFVRCALFRSLCAGAESDAPPENPPAAEALSGVLSSRTSPSPSAVVACEPDREPLR
;
A
#
# COMPACT_ATOMS: atom_id res chain seq x y z
N MET A 1 65.39 -20.78 10.90
CA MET A 1 64.96 -19.37 10.90
C MET A 1 63.48 -19.31 10.54
N THR A 2 62.64 -19.04 11.54
CA THR A 2 61.18 -18.75 11.48
C THR A 2 60.89 -17.41 10.77
N PRO A 3 59.63 -16.92 10.55
CA PRO A 3 58.28 -17.54 10.65
C PRO A 3 57.32 -17.18 9.47
N LEU A 4 56.09 -17.74 9.44
CA LEU A 4 54.79 -17.04 9.27
C LEU A 4 53.63 -17.96 8.82
N ARG A 5 52.41 -17.60 9.27
CA ARG A 5 51.05 -18.06 8.91
C ARG A 5 50.46 -19.27 9.65
N ARG A 6 49.74 -18.97 10.73
CA ARG A 6 48.35 -19.45 10.96
C ARG A 6 47.55 -18.36 11.67
N MET A 7 46.63 -17.73 10.95
CA MET A 7 45.51 -16.97 11.51
C MET A 7 44.27 -17.37 10.70
N THR A 8 43.45 -18.21 11.32
CA THR A 8 42.17 -18.69 10.82
C THR A 8 41.13 -17.67 11.23
N THR A 9 40.74 -16.78 10.31
CA THR A 9 39.74 -15.74 10.58
C THR A 9 38.35 -16.35 10.52
N ILE A 10 37.68 -16.35 11.67
CA ILE A 10 36.25 -16.62 11.83
C ILE A 10 35.50 -15.52 11.06
N ARG A 11 35.03 -15.88 9.86
CA ARG A 11 34.13 -15.05 9.05
C ARG A 11 32.72 -15.29 9.60
N MET A 12 32.34 -14.51 10.62
CA MET A 12 30.98 -14.53 11.16
C MET A 12 30.03 -14.02 10.08
N ASP A 13 29.04 -14.85 9.78
CA ASP A 13 28.26 -14.85 8.56
C ASP A 13 27.11 -13.84 8.67
N LEU A 14 27.35 -12.57 8.29
CA LEU A 14 26.29 -11.54 8.22
C LEU A 14 25.20 -11.88 7.18
N ASN A 15 25.49 -12.81 6.25
CA ASN A 15 24.48 -13.34 5.34
C ASN A 15 23.51 -14.29 6.04
N SER A 16 23.86 -14.90 7.17
CA SER A 16 23.00 -15.92 7.82
C SER A 16 21.70 -15.33 8.39
N ILE A 17 21.69 -14.08 8.85
CA ILE A 17 20.49 -13.46 9.44
C ILE A 17 19.53 -12.93 8.35
N ILE A 18 20.05 -12.54 7.18
CA ILE A 18 19.23 -12.11 6.02
C ILE A 18 18.75 -13.33 5.20
N THR A 19 19.48 -14.46 5.24
CA THR A 19 19.14 -15.66 4.47
C THR A 19 18.17 -16.61 5.18
N ASP A 20 18.11 -16.62 6.52
CA ASP A 20 17.17 -17.48 7.24
C ASP A 20 15.70 -17.07 7.00
N ASP A 21 15.44 -15.77 6.84
CA ASP A 21 14.10 -15.22 6.50
C ASP A 21 13.71 -15.48 5.04
N ALA A 22 14.69 -15.73 4.15
CA ALA A 22 14.46 -16.07 2.76
C ALA A 22 14.21 -17.58 2.52
N GLN A 23 14.69 -18.45 3.40
CA GLN A 23 14.54 -19.90 3.30
C GLN A 23 13.26 -20.45 3.94
N ARG A 24 12.61 -19.72 4.86
CA ARG A 24 11.30 -20.09 5.43
C ARG A 24 10.10 -19.59 4.61
N ALA A 25 10.25 -19.44 3.30
CA ALA A 25 9.13 -19.17 2.41
C ALA A 25 8.24 -20.43 2.28
N ARG A 26 7.35 -20.63 3.27
CA ARG A 26 6.19 -21.53 3.14
C ARG A 26 5.50 -21.23 1.81
N PRO A 27 4.90 -22.24 1.12
CA PRO A 27 4.19 -22.00 -0.12
C PRO A 27 3.23 -20.82 0.10
N ALA A 28 3.38 -19.78 -0.72
CA ALA A 28 2.70 -18.51 -0.54
C ALA A 28 1.19 -18.76 -0.41
N ARG A 29 0.67 -18.76 0.82
CA ARG A 29 -0.77 -18.72 1.04
C ARG A 29 -1.22 -17.40 0.43
N LEU A 30 -2.23 -17.48 -0.43
CA LEU A 30 -2.78 -16.35 -1.18
C LEU A 30 -3.18 -15.19 -0.25
N LEU A 31 -3.57 -15.56 0.97
CA LEU A 31 -3.82 -14.67 2.11
C LEU A 31 -2.86 -15.09 3.22
N SER A 32 -1.91 -14.23 3.61
CA SER A 32 -1.18 -14.45 4.86
C SER A 32 -2.14 -14.32 6.04
N THR A 33 -1.82 -14.98 7.15
CA THR A 33 -2.60 -14.84 8.40
C THR A 33 -2.72 -13.37 8.81
N GLN A 34 -1.69 -12.57 8.53
CA GLN A 34 -1.66 -11.14 8.82
C GLN A 34 -2.55 -10.32 7.88
N PHE A 35 -2.64 -10.69 6.59
CA PHE A 35 -3.61 -10.07 5.69
C PHE A 35 -5.06 -10.34 6.14
N ILE A 36 -5.36 -11.51 6.69
CA ILE A 36 -6.69 -11.79 7.24
C ILE A 36 -6.99 -10.88 8.44
N ARG A 37 -5.98 -10.52 9.24
CA ARG A 37 -6.17 -9.51 10.30
C ARG A 37 -6.50 -8.13 9.74
N THR A 38 -5.93 -7.71 8.60
CA THR A 38 -6.29 -6.41 7.97
C THR A 38 -7.74 -6.39 7.49
N VAL A 39 -8.27 -7.52 7.02
CA VAL A 39 -9.69 -7.68 6.64
C VAL A 39 -10.60 -7.31 7.82
N GLY A 40 -10.20 -7.63 9.05
CA GLY A 40 -10.95 -7.28 10.27
C GLY A 40 -11.19 -5.77 10.44
N TYR A 41 -10.26 -4.92 10.02
CA TYR A 41 -10.39 -3.46 10.12
C TYR A 41 -11.46 -2.91 9.16
N ALA A 42 -11.52 -3.45 7.94
CA ALA A 42 -12.57 -3.09 6.98
C ALA A 42 -13.92 -3.73 7.36
N TRP A 43 -13.89 -4.96 7.91
CA TRP A 43 -15.09 -5.69 8.34
C TRP A 43 -15.85 -5.02 9.49
N ALA A 44 -15.19 -4.17 10.28
CA ALA A 44 -15.86 -3.29 11.23
C ALA A 44 -16.97 -2.44 10.57
N TYR A 45 -16.86 -2.17 9.28
CA TYR A 45 -17.82 -1.45 8.45
C TYR A 45 -18.62 -2.40 7.53
N ARG A 46 -18.93 -3.63 7.99
CA ARG A 46 -19.63 -4.66 7.20
C ARG A 46 -20.93 -4.21 6.54
N ARG A 47 -21.67 -3.25 7.10
CA ARG A 47 -22.90 -2.72 6.49
C ARG A 47 -22.62 -2.09 5.11
N LEU A 48 -21.53 -1.32 5.01
CA LEU A 48 -21.09 -0.73 3.76
C LEU A 48 -20.61 -1.80 2.77
N LEU A 49 -19.83 -2.77 3.26
CA LEU A 49 -19.35 -3.88 2.43
C LEU A 49 -20.50 -4.71 1.87
N VAL A 50 -21.49 -5.08 2.70
CA VAL A 50 -22.68 -5.83 2.27
C VAL A 50 -23.49 -5.04 1.24
N THR A 51 -23.67 -3.74 1.45
CA THR A 51 -24.35 -2.86 0.47
C THR A 51 -23.57 -2.81 -0.85
N GLY A 52 -22.24 -2.65 -0.78
CA GLY A 52 -21.37 -2.68 -1.94
C GLY A 52 -21.42 -4.01 -2.69
N PHE A 53 -21.45 -5.14 -1.98
CA PHE A 53 -21.61 -6.47 -2.58
C PHE A 53 -22.97 -6.65 -3.25
N PHE A 54 -24.05 -6.15 -2.64
CA PHE A 54 -25.36 -6.16 -3.25
C PHE A 54 -25.40 -5.32 -4.54
N CYS A 55 -24.80 -4.13 -4.53
CA CYS A 55 -24.64 -3.32 -5.74
C CYS A 55 -23.78 -4.04 -6.80
N ALA A 56 -22.71 -4.73 -6.41
CA ALA A 56 -21.87 -5.51 -7.33
C ALA A 56 -22.65 -6.68 -7.97
N LEU A 57 -23.52 -7.34 -7.21
CA LEU A 57 -24.40 -8.40 -7.69
C LEU A 57 -25.40 -7.85 -8.72
N LEU A 58 -26.06 -6.72 -8.40
CA LEU A 58 -26.98 -6.05 -9.32
C LEU A 58 -26.28 -5.60 -10.60
N PHE A 59 -25.08 -5.02 -10.48
CA PHE A 59 -24.26 -4.68 -11.64
C PHE A 59 -23.97 -5.90 -12.52
N ALA A 60 -23.50 -7.00 -11.93
CA ALA A 60 -23.16 -8.21 -12.68
C ALA A 60 -24.37 -8.79 -13.43
N ALA A 61 -25.54 -8.82 -12.77
CA ALA A 61 -26.79 -9.26 -13.37
C ALA A 61 -27.24 -8.34 -14.52
N LEU A 62 -27.31 -7.02 -14.28
CA LEU A 62 -27.73 -6.04 -15.28
C LEU A 62 -26.76 -5.98 -16.47
N HIS A 63 -25.48 -6.18 -16.24
CA HIS A 63 -24.49 -6.25 -17.31
C HIS A 63 -24.73 -7.45 -18.24
N ALA A 64 -25.08 -8.62 -17.69
CA ALA A 64 -25.49 -9.77 -18.49
C ALA A 64 -26.82 -9.51 -19.22
N VAL A 65 -27.79 -8.84 -18.61
CA VAL A 65 -29.04 -8.44 -19.28
C VAL A 65 -28.76 -7.49 -20.45
N SER A 66 -27.88 -6.51 -20.26
CA SER A 66 -27.44 -5.61 -21.34
C SER A 66 -26.81 -6.37 -22.50
N LEU A 67 -26.05 -7.43 -22.23
CA LEU A 67 -25.47 -8.33 -23.25
C LEU A 67 -26.53 -9.17 -23.96
N ALA A 68 -27.56 -9.62 -23.24
CA ALA A 68 -28.68 -10.35 -23.83
C ALA A 68 -29.44 -9.49 -24.86
N GLY A 69 -29.46 -8.16 -24.67
CA GLY A 69 -30.07 -7.18 -25.58
C GLY A 69 -29.44 -7.11 -26.98
N VAL A 70 -28.27 -7.70 -27.20
CA VAL A 70 -27.63 -7.78 -28.53
C VAL A 70 -28.42 -8.68 -29.50
N LEU A 71 -29.10 -9.73 -29.01
CA LEU A 71 -29.82 -10.66 -29.90
C LEU A 71 -31.03 -10.06 -30.59
N PRO A 72 -31.94 -9.35 -29.88
CA PRO A 72 -33.03 -8.65 -30.54
C PRO A 72 -32.55 -7.69 -31.63
N VAL A 73 -31.48 -6.94 -31.36
CA VAL A 73 -30.84 -6.04 -32.32
C VAL A 73 -30.35 -6.81 -33.54
N LEU A 74 -29.61 -7.90 -33.33
CA LEU A 74 -29.05 -8.68 -34.42
C LEU A 74 -30.13 -9.40 -35.25
N LYS A 75 -31.21 -9.86 -34.60
CA LYS A 75 -32.39 -10.42 -35.26
C LYS A 75 -33.09 -9.40 -36.15
N LEU A 76 -33.33 -8.18 -35.65
CA LEU A 76 -33.94 -7.10 -36.43
C LEU A 76 -33.11 -6.65 -37.64
N ILE A 77 -31.78 -6.78 -37.56
CA ILE A 77 -30.86 -6.41 -38.64
C ILE A 77 -30.69 -7.53 -39.68
N LEU A 78 -30.60 -8.79 -39.24
CA LEU A 78 -30.25 -9.93 -40.11
C LEU A 78 -31.45 -10.70 -40.67
N ASP A 79 -32.58 -10.75 -39.97
CA ASP A 79 -33.71 -11.60 -40.36
C ASP A 79 -34.85 -10.79 -40.99
N GLU A 80 -35.60 -11.41 -41.91
CA GLU A 80 -36.77 -10.78 -42.53
C GLU A 80 -38.00 -10.73 -41.60
N GLU A 81 -37.96 -11.45 -40.47
CA GLU A 81 -39.05 -11.52 -39.48
C GLU A 81 -38.87 -10.50 -38.34
N GLY A 82 -39.99 -9.92 -37.87
CA GLY A 82 -39.99 -9.03 -36.71
C GLY A 82 -39.75 -9.77 -35.39
N LEU A 83 -39.36 -9.04 -34.33
CA LEU A 83 -38.98 -9.61 -33.03
C LEU A 83 -40.08 -10.46 -32.38
N HIS A 84 -41.34 -9.99 -32.40
CA HIS A 84 -42.49 -10.76 -31.91
C HIS A 84 -42.73 -12.01 -32.76
N GLY A 85 -42.72 -11.87 -34.09
CA GLY A 85 -42.87 -12.99 -35.00
C GLY A 85 -41.83 -14.09 -34.77
N TRP A 86 -40.57 -13.74 -34.52
CA TRP A 86 -39.53 -14.70 -34.17
C TRP A 86 -39.82 -15.42 -32.84
N VAL A 87 -40.20 -14.70 -31.78
CA VAL A 87 -40.51 -15.30 -30.47
C VAL A 87 -41.73 -16.21 -30.54
N ASP A 88 -42.80 -15.73 -31.18
CA ASP A 88 -44.06 -16.45 -31.34
C ASP A 88 -43.84 -17.72 -32.17
N ARG A 89 -43.10 -17.62 -33.29
CA ARG A 89 -42.72 -18.78 -34.10
C ARG A 89 -41.89 -19.79 -33.29
N THR A 90 -40.87 -19.32 -32.58
CA THR A 90 -39.99 -20.21 -31.80
C THR A 90 -40.79 -20.97 -30.73
N ALA A 91 -41.65 -20.26 -30.00
CA ALA A 91 -42.53 -20.86 -29.00
C ALA A 91 -43.55 -21.81 -29.64
N ALA A 92 -44.19 -21.42 -30.75
CA ALA A 92 -45.13 -22.27 -31.47
C ALA A 92 -44.48 -23.57 -31.96
N CYS A 93 -43.31 -23.51 -32.62
CA CYS A 93 -42.59 -24.69 -33.11
C CYS A 93 -42.27 -25.69 -31.98
N ARG A 94 -41.82 -25.22 -30.81
CA ARG A 94 -41.54 -26.13 -29.68
C ARG A 94 -42.79 -26.76 -29.10
N ARG A 95 -43.89 -25.99 -29.04
CA ARG A 95 -45.18 -26.48 -28.55
C ARG A 95 -45.83 -27.47 -29.49
N LEU A 96 -45.64 -27.27 -30.80
CA LEU A 96 -46.08 -28.14 -31.87
C LEU A 96 -45.19 -29.39 -32.02
N GLY A 97 -43.91 -29.31 -31.67
CA GLY A 97 -42.96 -30.41 -31.80
C GLY A 97 -42.42 -30.63 -33.23
N PHE A 98 -42.72 -29.71 -34.16
CA PHE A 98 -42.24 -29.67 -35.54
C PHE A 98 -41.97 -28.21 -35.96
N GLU A 99 -41.16 -27.99 -36.99
CA GLU A 99 -40.78 -26.64 -37.43
C GLU A 99 -41.71 -26.10 -38.52
N VAL A 100 -42.07 -24.83 -38.40
CA VAL A 100 -42.86 -24.06 -39.38
C VAL A 100 -42.15 -22.77 -39.75
N GLU A 101 -42.34 -22.33 -40.99
CA GLU A 101 -41.72 -21.13 -41.56
C GLU A 101 -42.77 -20.33 -42.34
N ILE A 102 -42.69 -18.99 -42.27
CA ILE A 102 -43.54 -18.11 -43.06
C ILE A 102 -42.80 -17.82 -44.37
N VAL A 103 -43.34 -18.30 -45.48
CA VAL A 103 -42.79 -18.02 -46.81
C VAL A 103 -43.64 -16.91 -47.43
N ARG A 104 -43.05 -15.73 -47.60
CA ARG A 104 -43.69 -14.60 -48.28
C ARG A 104 -43.55 -14.78 -49.79
N ARG A 105 -44.66 -15.01 -50.50
CA ARG A 105 -44.74 -15.06 -51.97
C ARG A 105 -45.39 -13.78 -52.49
N THR A 106 -45.32 -13.54 -53.80
CA THR A 106 -45.98 -12.41 -54.48
C THR A 106 -47.48 -12.30 -54.22
N ASP A 107 -48.12 -13.42 -53.84
CA ASP A 107 -49.58 -13.53 -53.70
C ASP A 107 -50.04 -13.56 -52.22
N GLY A 108 -49.12 -13.36 -51.27
CA GLY A 108 -49.37 -13.36 -49.83
C GLY A 108 -48.36 -14.18 -49.01
N ALA A 109 -48.50 -14.15 -47.68
CA ALA A 109 -47.70 -14.95 -46.77
C ALA A 109 -48.36 -16.32 -46.53
N ALA A 110 -47.61 -17.40 -46.74
CA ALA A 110 -48.08 -18.76 -46.48
C ALA A 110 -47.28 -19.38 -45.32
N LEU A 111 -47.96 -20.08 -44.40
CA LEU A 111 -47.31 -20.81 -43.32
C LEU A 111 -47.02 -22.24 -43.81
N THR A 112 -45.75 -22.62 -43.89
CA THR A 112 -45.34 -23.93 -44.42
C THR A 112 -44.61 -24.75 -43.39
N VAL A 113 -44.84 -26.07 -43.40
CA VAL A 113 -44.12 -27.02 -42.56
C VAL A 113 -42.69 -27.18 -43.08
N ARG A 114 -41.71 -26.84 -42.25
CA ARG A 114 -40.29 -26.85 -42.60
C ARG A 114 -39.66 -28.22 -42.36
N SER A 115 -39.95 -28.82 -41.21
CA SER A 115 -39.49 -30.16 -40.87
C SER A 115 -40.40 -30.82 -39.84
N VAL A 116 -40.56 -32.13 -39.93
CA VAL A 116 -41.29 -32.94 -38.95
C VAL A 116 -40.34 -34.05 -38.47
N PRO A 117 -40.06 -34.18 -37.16
CA PRO A 117 -39.17 -35.22 -36.66
C PRO A 117 -39.68 -36.64 -36.92
N ASP A 118 -38.78 -37.57 -37.25
CA ASP A 118 -39.10 -39.00 -37.39
C ASP A 118 -39.65 -39.56 -36.07
N GLY A 119 -40.91 -40.02 -36.08
CA GLY A 119 -41.63 -40.49 -34.88
C GLY A 119 -42.59 -39.47 -34.26
N HIS A 120 -42.77 -38.28 -34.86
CA HIS A 120 -43.79 -37.33 -34.44
C HIS A 120 -45.21 -37.85 -34.74
N VAL A 121 -46.18 -37.59 -33.83
CA VAL A 121 -47.58 -38.08 -33.96
C VAL A 121 -48.23 -37.67 -35.28
N LEU A 122 -47.86 -36.48 -35.77
CA LEU A 122 -48.39 -35.95 -37.03
C LEU A 122 -47.66 -36.46 -38.29
N ALA A 123 -46.45 -36.99 -38.17
CA ALA A 123 -45.77 -37.64 -39.29
C ALA A 123 -46.53 -38.93 -39.70
N SER A 124 -46.98 -39.71 -38.71
CA SER A 124 -47.86 -40.86 -38.94
C SER A 124 -49.27 -40.47 -39.39
N ALA A 125 -49.69 -39.21 -39.19
CA ALA A 125 -50.98 -38.68 -39.63
C ALA A 125 -50.92 -38.03 -41.04
N GLY A 126 -49.80 -38.16 -41.75
CA GLY A 126 -49.65 -37.70 -43.13
C GLY A 126 -49.14 -36.27 -43.31
N LEU A 127 -48.66 -35.60 -42.25
CA LEU A 127 -48.06 -34.26 -42.34
C LEU A 127 -46.60 -34.38 -42.83
N ASN A 128 -46.29 -33.77 -43.97
CA ASN A 128 -44.97 -33.82 -44.59
C ASN A 128 -44.29 -32.45 -44.64
N PRO A 129 -42.95 -32.40 -44.69
CA PRO A 129 -42.23 -31.17 -45.02
C PRO A 129 -42.69 -30.59 -46.36
N GLY A 130 -43.00 -29.29 -46.38
CA GLY A 130 -43.51 -28.57 -47.55
C GLY A 130 -45.02 -28.34 -47.56
N ASP A 131 -45.78 -29.01 -46.68
CA ASP A 131 -47.23 -28.80 -46.57
C ASP A 131 -47.56 -27.38 -46.10
N VAL A 132 -48.65 -26.81 -46.63
CA VAL A 132 -49.10 -25.45 -46.32
C VAL A 132 -50.19 -25.52 -45.27
N ILE A 133 -49.97 -24.89 -44.11
CA ILE A 133 -50.98 -24.74 -43.06
C ILE A 133 -51.91 -23.59 -43.45
N ASP A 134 -53.22 -23.83 -43.39
CA ASP A 134 -54.23 -22.79 -43.58
C ASP A 134 -54.44 -22.04 -42.25
N PRO A 135 -54.03 -20.76 -42.16
CA PRO A 135 -54.15 -19.98 -40.93
C PRO A 135 -55.54 -19.38 -40.71
N THR A 136 -56.46 -19.50 -41.68
CA THR A 136 -57.78 -18.84 -41.68
C THR A 136 -58.63 -19.22 -40.45
N PRO A 137 -59.25 -18.25 -39.74
CA PRO A 137 -59.45 -16.84 -40.08
C PRO A 137 -58.30 -15.88 -39.69
N ALA A 138 -57.19 -16.38 -39.15
CA ALA A 138 -56.06 -15.55 -38.70
C ALA A 138 -55.01 -15.33 -39.80
N THR A 139 -54.18 -14.30 -39.65
CA THR A 139 -52.93 -14.20 -40.42
C THR A 139 -51.92 -15.25 -39.94
N PRO A 140 -50.93 -15.65 -40.76
CA PRO A 140 -49.87 -16.57 -40.32
C PRO A 140 -49.18 -16.14 -39.01
N GLU A 141 -48.96 -14.84 -38.83
CA GLU A 141 -48.35 -14.27 -37.62
C GLU A 141 -49.29 -14.37 -36.40
N ALA A 142 -50.57 -14.07 -36.57
CA ALA A 142 -51.58 -14.19 -35.51
C ALA A 142 -51.84 -15.65 -35.12
N TRP A 143 -51.78 -16.58 -36.08
CA TRP A 143 -51.90 -18.01 -35.83
C TRP A 143 -50.76 -18.53 -34.95
N LEU A 144 -49.51 -18.13 -35.23
CA LEU A 144 -48.36 -18.49 -34.40
C LEU A 144 -48.47 -17.89 -32.99
N ALA A 145 -48.94 -16.64 -32.88
CA ALA A 145 -49.19 -16.01 -31.59
C ALA A 145 -50.27 -16.73 -30.77
N GLU A 146 -51.32 -17.25 -31.41
CA GLU A 146 -52.37 -18.03 -30.76
C GLU A 146 -51.82 -19.36 -30.22
N VAL A 147 -51.07 -20.10 -31.05
CA VAL A 147 -50.42 -21.35 -30.63
C VAL A 147 -49.44 -21.10 -29.49
N ALA A 148 -48.68 -20.01 -29.55
CA ALA A 148 -47.70 -19.64 -28.54
C ALA A 148 -48.34 -19.29 -27.18
N SER A 149 -49.59 -18.80 -27.15
CA SER A 149 -50.25 -18.27 -25.95
C SER A 149 -51.25 -19.23 -25.26
N LYS A 150 -51.67 -20.32 -25.90
CA LYS A 150 -52.60 -21.31 -25.30
C LYS A 150 -52.01 -21.99 -24.03
N PRO A 151 -52.80 -22.59 -23.13
CA PRO A 151 -52.25 -23.38 -22.02
C PRO A 151 -51.65 -24.72 -22.51
N GLY A 152 -50.68 -25.26 -21.77
CA GLY A 152 -50.10 -26.58 -22.05
C GLY A 152 -51.14 -27.69 -21.87
N GLY A 153 -51.15 -28.69 -22.74
CA GLY A 153 -52.18 -29.75 -22.74
C GLY A 153 -53.46 -29.38 -23.51
N ALA A 154 -53.57 -28.16 -24.05
CA ALA A 154 -54.68 -27.79 -24.92
C ALA A 154 -54.64 -28.58 -26.23
N VAL A 155 -55.78 -29.13 -26.62
CA VAL A 155 -55.97 -29.73 -27.95
C VAL A 155 -56.08 -28.59 -28.96
N PHE A 156 -55.26 -28.65 -30.00
CA PHE A 156 -55.18 -27.66 -31.06
C PHE A 156 -55.46 -28.33 -32.41
N GLU A 157 -56.44 -27.81 -33.13
CA GLU A 157 -56.84 -28.29 -34.45
C GLU A 157 -56.40 -27.29 -35.52
N PHE A 158 -55.87 -27.79 -36.63
CA PHE A 158 -55.51 -26.98 -37.80
C PHE A 158 -55.65 -27.79 -39.09
N ASN A 159 -55.78 -27.09 -40.21
CA ASN A 159 -55.86 -27.72 -41.53
C ASN A 159 -54.53 -27.51 -42.28
N ALA A 160 -54.08 -28.53 -43.01
CA ALA A 160 -52.94 -28.45 -43.90
C ALA A 160 -53.26 -28.99 -45.29
N SER A 161 -52.63 -28.43 -46.32
CA SER A 161 -52.70 -28.89 -47.71
C SER A 161 -51.33 -29.38 -48.21
N PRO A 162 -51.29 -30.42 -49.08
CA PRO A 162 -50.03 -30.97 -49.57
C PRO A 162 -49.20 -29.99 -50.42
N ALA A 163 -47.88 -30.09 -50.30
CA ALA A 163 -46.90 -29.33 -51.08
C ALA A 163 -47.14 -29.44 -52.61
N GLY A 164 -47.26 -28.31 -53.31
CA GLY A 164 -47.41 -28.25 -54.78
C GLY A 164 -48.81 -27.92 -55.31
N SER A 165 -49.80 -27.76 -54.43
CA SER A 165 -51.14 -27.29 -54.78
C SER A 165 -51.22 -25.76 -54.92
N GLY A 166 -50.49 -25.21 -55.90
CA GLY A 166 -50.50 -23.78 -56.17
C GLY A 166 -51.79 -23.29 -56.84
N SER A 167 -52.43 -22.29 -56.22
CA SER A 167 -53.49 -21.43 -56.76
C SER A 167 -54.88 -22.07 -56.92
N ARG A 168 -55.90 -21.22 -56.75
CA ARG A 168 -57.35 -21.47 -56.83
C ARG A 168 -57.76 -22.08 -58.19
N ALA A 169 -57.44 -23.35 -58.42
CA ALA A 169 -58.10 -24.17 -59.42
C ALA A 169 -59.42 -24.71 -58.83
N PRO A 170 -60.49 -24.91 -59.63
CA PRO A 170 -61.80 -25.38 -59.14
C PRO A 170 -61.79 -26.80 -58.54
N ASN A 171 -60.64 -27.49 -58.56
CA ASN A 171 -60.37 -28.74 -57.83
C ASN A 171 -59.28 -28.49 -56.78
N ALA A 172 -59.62 -27.85 -55.66
CA ALA A 172 -58.70 -27.71 -54.53
C ALA A 172 -58.44 -29.09 -53.88
N PRO A 173 -57.20 -29.43 -53.49
CA PRO A 173 -56.94 -30.66 -52.73
C PRO A 173 -57.67 -30.61 -51.38
N ALA A 174 -58.11 -31.78 -50.90
CA ALA A 174 -58.78 -31.89 -49.61
C ALA A 174 -57.89 -31.36 -48.48
N LEU A 175 -58.38 -30.38 -47.72
CA LEU A 175 -57.76 -29.92 -46.48
C LEU A 175 -57.76 -31.08 -45.48
N ILE A 176 -56.59 -31.51 -45.04
CA ILE A 176 -56.45 -32.56 -44.03
C ILE A 176 -56.48 -31.89 -42.67
N ARG A 177 -57.45 -32.27 -41.84
CA ARG A 177 -57.56 -31.78 -40.46
C ARG A 177 -56.59 -32.57 -39.58
N HIS A 178 -55.73 -31.85 -38.88
CA HIS A 178 -54.83 -32.41 -37.88
C HIS A 178 -55.21 -31.91 -36.48
N THR A 179 -55.03 -32.79 -35.50
CA THR A 179 -55.33 -32.51 -34.08
C THR A 179 -54.12 -32.89 -33.26
N LEU A 180 -53.62 -31.96 -32.44
CA LEU A 180 -52.43 -32.15 -31.62
C LEU A 180 -52.63 -31.57 -30.22
N THR A 181 -52.18 -32.28 -29.21
CA THR A 181 -52.06 -31.74 -27.85
C THR A 181 -50.78 -30.92 -27.72
N LEU A 182 -50.90 -29.63 -27.43
CA LEU A 182 -49.75 -28.73 -27.32
C LEU A 182 -48.91 -29.06 -26.09
N ARG A 183 -47.59 -29.08 -26.26
CA ARG A 183 -46.64 -29.23 -25.14
C ARG A 183 -46.72 -28.00 -24.22
N ALA A 184 -46.40 -28.22 -22.94
CA ALA A 184 -46.28 -27.13 -21.96
C ALA A 184 -45.11 -26.22 -22.33
N PRO A 185 -45.22 -24.89 -22.11
CA PRO A 185 -44.16 -23.95 -22.42
C PRO A 185 -42.94 -24.17 -21.53
N ASP A 186 -41.75 -24.17 -22.13
CA ASP A 186 -40.50 -24.23 -21.39
C ASP A 186 -40.26 -22.93 -20.62
N LEU A 187 -39.51 -23.00 -19.50
CA LEU A 187 -39.09 -21.82 -18.73
C LEU A 187 -38.37 -20.79 -19.61
N LYS A 188 -37.49 -21.25 -20.52
CA LYS A 188 -36.72 -20.40 -21.43
C LYS A 188 -37.63 -19.60 -22.38
N GLU A 189 -38.73 -20.20 -22.83
CA GLU A 189 -39.68 -19.56 -23.74
C GLU A 189 -40.58 -18.58 -23.02
N SER A 190 -41.06 -18.96 -21.84
CA SER A 190 -41.84 -18.08 -20.95
C SER A 190 -41.08 -16.80 -20.63
N VAL A 191 -39.76 -16.90 -20.40
CA VAL A 191 -38.89 -15.74 -20.18
C VAL A 191 -38.72 -14.90 -21.46
N LYS A 192 -38.45 -15.53 -22.62
CA LYS A 192 -38.33 -14.81 -23.91
C LYS A 192 -39.63 -14.06 -24.27
N GLN A 193 -40.79 -14.71 -24.10
CA GLN A 193 -42.11 -14.11 -24.34
C GLN A 193 -42.39 -12.92 -23.41
N ARG A 194 -42.08 -13.04 -22.12
CA ARG A 194 -42.21 -11.92 -21.17
C ARG A 194 -41.29 -10.75 -21.52
N LEU A 195 -40.03 -11.03 -21.87
CA LEU A 195 -39.07 -9.98 -22.23
C LEU A 195 -39.47 -9.22 -23.49
N VAL A 196 -39.97 -9.94 -24.50
CA VAL A 196 -40.43 -9.30 -25.74
C VAL A 196 -41.79 -8.63 -25.58
N GLY A 197 -42.67 -9.14 -24.70
CA GLY A 197 -43.93 -8.50 -24.34
C GLY A 197 -43.79 -7.18 -23.54
N LEU A 198 -42.58 -6.84 -23.07
CA LEU A 198 -42.29 -5.51 -22.51
C LEU A 198 -42.19 -4.43 -23.60
N VAL A 199 -42.02 -4.83 -24.86
CA VAL A 199 -42.05 -3.93 -26.02
C VAL A 199 -43.40 -4.12 -26.72
N ASP A 200 -44.12 -3.02 -26.96
CA ASP A 200 -45.47 -3.09 -27.49
C ASP A 200 -45.46 -3.54 -28.97
N ARG A 201 -46.34 -4.50 -29.31
CA ARG A 201 -46.50 -5.06 -30.66
C ARG A 201 -46.79 -3.97 -31.69
N GLN A 202 -47.61 -2.98 -31.31
CA GLN A 202 -48.01 -1.89 -32.22
C GLN A 202 -46.86 -0.93 -32.55
N THR A 203 -45.92 -0.70 -31.63
CA THR A 203 -44.72 0.11 -31.90
C THR A 203 -43.73 -0.55 -32.86
N LEU A 204 -43.80 -1.88 -33.02
CA LEU A 204 -42.84 -2.70 -33.77
C LEU A 204 -43.29 -3.03 -35.20
N GLU A 205 -44.60 -2.98 -35.49
CA GLU A 205 -45.16 -3.36 -36.79
C GLU A 205 -45.04 -2.27 -37.88
N GLY A 206 -44.85 -1.00 -37.50
CA GLY A 206 -44.85 0.13 -38.45
C GLY A 206 -43.49 0.60 -38.97
N ASP A 207 -42.38 0.38 -38.23
CA ASP A 207 -41.05 0.87 -38.61
C ASP A 207 -39.91 0.14 -37.87
N ARG A 208 -39.16 -0.70 -38.60
CA ARG A 208 -38.01 -1.47 -38.06
C ARG A 208 -36.93 -0.55 -37.45
N LEU A 209 -36.82 0.69 -37.92
CA LEU A 209 -35.88 1.66 -37.37
C LEU A 209 -36.33 2.13 -35.98
N LYS A 210 -37.62 2.41 -35.78
CA LYS A 210 -38.16 2.79 -34.46
C LYS A 210 -38.02 1.66 -33.45
N ALA A 211 -38.29 0.43 -33.87
CA ALA A 211 -38.06 -0.78 -33.09
C ALA A 211 -36.62 -0.90 -32.58
N LEU A 212 -35.67 -0.74 -33.49
CA LEU A 212 -34.24 -0.77 -33.20
C LEU A 212 -33.85 0.35 -32.22
N VAL A 213 -34.33 1.58 -32.44
CA VAL A 213 -34.08 2.73 -31.56
C VAL A 213 -34.61 2.48 -30.15
N VAL A 214 -35.82 1.92 -30.00
CA VAL A 214 -36.40 1.61 -28.68
C VAL A 214 -35.59 0.55 -27.95
N ILE A 215 -35.19 -0.54 -28.62
CA ILE A 215 -34.38 -1.60 -28.02
C ILE A 215 -33.01 -1.06 -27.61
N LEU A 216 -32.36 -0.28 -28.48
CA LEU A 216 -31.07 0.35 -28.16
C LEU A 216 -31.21 1.33 -26.99
N ALA A 217 -32.29 2.12 -26.93
CA ALA A 217 -32.57 3.00 -25.80
C ALA A 217 -32.71 2.22 -24.49
N ILE A 218 -33.44 1.09 -24.49
CA ILE A 218 -33.57 0.21 -23.32
C ILE A 218 -32.20 -0.36 -22.92
N VAL A 219 -31.41 -0.86 -23.88
CA VAL A 219 -30.06 -1.37 -23.61
C VAL A 219 -29.16 -0.28 -23.02
N CYS A 220 -29.22 0.94 -23.56
CA CYS A 220 -28.50 2.09 -23.01
C CYS A 220 -28.93 2.42 -21.58
N VAL A 221 -30.24 2.47 -21.30
CA VAL A 221 -30.76 2.73 -19.94
C VAL A 221 -30.30 1.65 -18.96
N VAL A 222 -30.40 0.37 -19.33
CA VAL A 222 -29.90 -0.74 -18.51
C VAL A 222 -28.39 -0.62 -18.28
N ALA A 223 -27.62 -0.28 -19.31
CA ALA A 223 -26.17 -0.08 -19.19
C ALA A 223 -25.81 1.09 -18.25
N VAL A 224 -26.56 2.19 -18.29
CA VAL A 224 -26.39 3.33 -17.37
C VAL A 224 -26.69 2.89 -15.93
N ILE A 225 -27.83 2.24 -15.69
CA ILE A 225 -28.20 1.74 -14.36
C ILE A 225 -27.16 0.74 -13.84
N ALA A 226 -26.69 -0.17 -14.68
CA ALA A 226 -25.62 -1.11 -14.32
C ALA A 226 -24.34 -0.37 -13.88
N ASN A 227 -23.93 0.66 -14.62
CA ASN A 227 -22.75 1.45 -14.29
C ASN A 227 -22.93 2.30 -13.03
N VAL A 228 -24.15 2.76 -12.72
CA VAL A 228 -24.46 3.39 -11.43
C VAL A 228 -24.25 2.40 -10.29
N PHE A 229 -24.75 1.16 -10.40
CA PHE A 229 -24.51 0.13 -9.40
C PHE A 229 -23.04 -0.25 -9.28
N ARG A 230 -22.30 -0.29 -10.38
CA ARG A 230 -20.83 -0.47 -10.35
C ARG A 230 -20.14 0.64 -9.56
N PHE A 231 -20.50 1.90 -9.83
CA PHE A 231 -19.98 3.05 -9.11
C PHE A 231 -20.30 2.98 -7.62
N LEU A 232 -21.56 2.69 -7.24
CA LEU A 232 -21.96 2.55 -5.85
C LEU A 232 -21.23 1.41 -5.14
N ALA A 233 -21.03 0.27 -5.81
CA ALA A 233 -20.25 -0.84 -5.29
C ALA A 233 -18.80 -0.42 -4.98
N GLU A 234 -18.13 0.23 -5.95
CA GLU A 234 -16.76 0.73 -5.79
C GLU A 234 -16.68 1.80 -4.68
N LEU A 235 -17.67 2.69 -4.58
CA LEU A 235 -17.74 3.75 -3.57
C LEU A 235 -17.89 3.19 -2.15
N PHE A 236 -18.85 2.29 -1.91
CA PHE A 236 -19.08 1.72 -0.58
C PHE A 236 -17.93 0.84 -0.11
N VAL A 237 -17.33 0.06 -1.00
CA VAL A 237 -16.12 -0.72 -0.69
C VAL A 237 -14.96 0.23 -0.34
N SER A 238 -14.78 1.31 -1.11
CA SER A 238 -13.72 2.28 -0.85
C SER A 238 -13.89 2.99 0.49
N ASP A 239 -15.11 3.43 0.82
CA ASP A 239 -15.41 4.07 2.12
C ASP A 239 -15.12 3.13 3.30
N ALA A 240 -15.57 1.86 3.22
CA ALA A 240 -15.31 0.86 4.26
C ALA A 240 -13.80 0.61 4.46
N VAL A 241 -13.04 0.46 3.35
CA VAL A 241 -11.59 0.23 3.41
C VAL A 241 -10.86 1.46 3.94
N LEU A 242 -11.18 2.67 3.47
CA LEU A 242 -10.52 3.91 3.93
C LEU A 242 -10.72 4.13 5.43
N LYS A 243 -11.94 3.92 5.94
CA LYS A 243 -12.23 4.00 7.38
C LYS A 243 -11.49 2.93 8.19
N GLY A 244 -11.35 1.72 7.65
CA GLY A 244 -10.50 0.67 8.24
C GLY A 244 -9.02 1.07 8.31
N MET A 245 -8.52 1.74 7.25
CA MET A 245 -7.13 2.19 7.17
C MET A 245 -6.80 3.38 8.07
N ILE A 246 -7.78 4.23 8.40
CA ILE A 246 -7.61 5.24 9.45
C ILE A 246 -7.32 4.56 10.80
N ARG A 247 -8.08 3.53 11.16
CA ARG A 247 -7.86 2.79 12.42
C ARG A 247 -6.53 2.07 12.46
N LEU A 248 -6.13 1.41 11.37
CA LEU A 248 -4.82 0.73 11.30
C LEU A 248 -3.68 1.74 11.47
N ARG A 249 -3.75 2.91 10.82
CA ARG A 249 -2.72 3.96 10.94
C ARG A 249 -2.64 4.51 12.36
N ALA A 250 -3.77 4.76 13.01
CA ALA A 250 -3.80 5.21 14.39
C ALA A 250 -3.15 4.18 15.32
N GLN A 251 -3.57 2.91 15.23
CA GLN A 251 -3.00 1.85 16.06
C GLN A 251 -1.50 1.63 15.81
N LEU A 252 -1.06 1.72 14.55
CA LEU A 252 0.36 1.62 14.21
C LEU A 252 1.16 2.80 14.78
N TYR A 253 0.61 4.01 14.71
CA TYR A 253 1.23 5.20 15.28
C TYR A 253 1.38 5.06 16.80
N ASP A 254 0.32 4.67 17.49
CA ASP A 254 0.33 4.45 18.95
C ASP A 254 1.33 3.36 19.35
N CYS A 255 1.37 2.26 18.60
CA CYS A 255 2.35 1.19 18.81
C CYS A 255 3.78 1.69 18.64
N VAL A 256 4.09 2.42 17.56
CA VAL A 256 5.43 2.96 17.29
C VAL A 256 5.91 3.89 18.41
N LEU A 257 5.04 4.75 18.95
CA LEU A 257 5.36 5.62 20.08
C LEU A 257 5.63 4.87 21.39
N GLN A 258 5.26 3.60 21.45
CA GLN A 258 5.47 2.73 22.59
C GLN A 258 6.56 1.70 22.34
N LEU A 259 7.23 1.65 21.19
CA LEU A 259 8.29 0.67 20.96
C LEU A 259 9.54 0.95 21.82
N PRO A 260 10.26 -0.08 22.29
CA PRO A 260 11.48 0.11 23.07
C PRO A 260 12.61 0.72 22.22
N MET A 261 13.50 1.49 22.86
CA MET A 261 14.65 2.13 22.18
C MET A 261 15.59 1.12 21.48
N SER A 262 15.67 -0.11 21.98
CA SER A 262 16.39 -1.22 21.34
C SER A 262 15.88 -1.56 19.95
N TYR A 263 14.59 -1.37 19.67
CA TYR A 263 14.00 -1.57 18.35
C TYR A 263 14.54 -0.54 17.36
N PHE A 264 14.54 0.74 17.75
CA PHE A 264 15.05 1.84 16.91
C PHE A 264 16.55 1.75 16.69
N ALA A 265 17.32 1.31 17.69
CA ALA A 265 18.76 1.08 17.55
C ALA A 265 19.09 -0.06 16.55
N ALA A 266 18.25 -1.09 16.47
CA ALA A 266 18.49 -2.25 15.61
C ALA A 266 18.03 -2.05 14.15
N ARG A 267 16.93 -1.31 13.92
CA ARG A 267 16.30 -1.19 12.58
C ARG A 267 16.32 0.23 12.00
N GLY A 268 16.59 1.23 12.82
CA GLY A 268 16.48 2.63 12.42
C GLY A 268 15.03 3.10 12.24
N THR A 269 14.86 4.41 12.03
CA THR A 269 13.55 5.06 11.89
C THR A 269 13.05 5.08 10.43
N ALA A 270 13.95 5.08 9.45
CA ALA A 270 13.60 5.14 8.03
C ALA A 270 12.74 3.95 7.57
N ASP A 271 13.03 2.76 8.11
CA ASP A 271 12.26 1.54 7.84
C ASP A 271 10.80 1.69 8.31
N LEU A 272 10.57 2.29 9.48
CA LEU A 272 9.23 2.52 10.02
C LEU A 272 8.45 3.56 9.21
N VAL A 273 9.11 4.63 8.75
CA VAL A 273 8.49 5.63 7.87
C VAL A 273 8.05 4.99 6.55
N THR A 274 8.92 4.17 5.95
CA THR A 274 8.62 3.44 4.73
C THR A 274 7.45 2.49 4.91
N GLN A 275 7.42 1.73 6.02
CA GLN A 275 6.31 0.86 6.37
C GLN A 275 5.01 1.65 6.56
N PHE A 276 5.04 2.78 7.28
CA PHE A 276 3.87 3.61 7.53
C PHE A 276 3.26 4.19 6.24
N VAL A 277 4.10 4.62 5.29
CA VAL A 277 3.64 5.24 4.04
C VAL A 277 3.34 4.20 2.96
N GLN A 278 4.29 3.32 2.64
CA GLN A 278 4.18 2.41 1.50
C GLN A 278 3.39 1.15 1.84
N ASP A 279 3.68 0.49 2.97
CA ASP A 279 3.04 -0.80 3.27
C ASP A 279 1.57 -0.64 3.61
N VAL A 280 1.19 0.43 4.32
CA VAL A 280 -0.22 0.78 4.56
C VAL A 280 -0.96 1.01 3.24
N GLN A 281 -0.34 1.70 2.27
CA GLN A 281 -0.93 1.89 0.94
C GLN A 281 -1.07 0.57 0.16
N GLU A 282 -0.09 -0.33 0.22
CA GLU A 282 -0.19 -1.64 -0.43
C GLU A 282 -1.28 -2.51 0.22
N ILE A 283 -1.43 -2.45 1.55
CA ILE A 283 -2.55 -3.09 2.26
C ILE A 283 -3.88 -2.52 1.77
N GLN A 284 -4.00 -1.20 1.66
CA GLN A 284 -5.21 -0.55 1.15
C GLN A 284 -5.56 -1.03 -0.26
N ARG A 285 -4.58 -1.03 -1.19
CA ARG A 285 -4.78 -1.52 -2.57
C ARG A 285 -5.15 -3.00 -2.60
N GLY A 286 -4.57 -3.81 -1.71
CA GLY A 286 -4.91 -5.22 -1.53
C GLY A 286 -6.33 -5.42 -1.03
N LEU A 287 -6.78 -4.67 -0.02
CA LEU A 287 -8.14 -4.73 0.52
C LEU A 287 -9.19 -4.27 -0.50
N LEU A 288 -8.92 -3.21 -1.26
CA LEU A 288 -9.80 -2.77 -2.36
C LEU A 288 -9.93 -3.86 -3.44
N ALA A 289 -8.84 -4.57 -3.75
CA ALA A 289 -8.89 -5.68 -4.69
C ALA A 289 -9.66 -6.89 -4.12
N PHE A 290 -9.50 -7.18 -2.83
CA PHE A 290 -10.16 -8.28 -2.12
C PHE A 290 -11.68 -8.07 -1.95
N PHE A 291 -12.11 -6.89 -1.53
CA PHE A 291 -13.53 -6.59 -1.33
C PHE A 291 -14.23 -6.10 -2.61
N GLY A 292 -13.50 -5.54 -3.57
CA GLY A 292 -14.06 -5.11 -4.85
C GLY A 292 -13.96 -6.21 -5.90
N LYS A 293 -12.86 -6.18 -6.66
CA LYS A 293 -12.71 -6.99 -7.88
C LYS A 293 -12.74 -8.51 -7.66
N LEU A 294 -12.27 -9.02 -6.51
CA LEU A 294 -12.32 -10.46 -6.21
C LEU A 294 -13.76 -10.98 -6.11
N VAL A 295 -14.72 -10.11 -5.79
CA VAL A 295 -16.14 -10.46 -5.72
C VAL A 295 -16.85 -10.10 -7.02
N THR A 296 -16.64 -8.89 -7.54
CA THR A 296 -17.36 -8.41 -8.73
C THR A 296 -16.99 -9.17 -10.00
N GLU A 297 -15.71 -9.50 -10.23
CA GLU A 297 -15.29 -10.14 -11.49
C GLU A 297 -15.77 -11.59 -11.61
N PRO A 298 -15.68 -12.46 -10.57
CA PRO A 298 -16.29 -13.79 -10.62
C PRO A 298 -17.81 -13.77 -10.74
N LEU A 299 -18.50 -12.84 -10.06
CA LEU A 299 -19.95 -12.67 -10.24
C LEU A 299 -20.28 -12.32 -11.70
N LYS A 300 -19.57 -11.34 -12.28
CA LYS A 300 -19.72 -10.96 -13.68
C LYS A 300 -19.47 -12.15 -14.62
N ALA A 301 -18.39 -12.90 -14.41
CA ALA A 301 -18.10 -14.11 -15.19
C ALA A 301 -19.22 -15.16 -15.05
N GLY A 302 -19.73 -15.36 -13.84
CA GLY A 302 -20.82 -16.30 -13.55
C GLY A 302 -22.12 -15.93 -14.25
N PHE A 303 -22.52 -14.66 -14.24
CA PHE A 303 -23.72 -14.20 -14.96
C PHE A 303 -23.56 -14.26 -16.49
N ILE A 304 -22.38 -13.94 -17.03
CA ILE A 304 -22.08 -14.09 -18.46
C ILE A 304 -22.14 -15.57 -18.87
N LEU A 305 -21.56 -16.46 -18.05
CA LEU A 305 -21.59 -17.90 -18.31
C LEU A 305 -23.02 -18.47 -18.20
N ALA A 306 -23.80 -18.04 -17.19
CA ALA A 306 -25.20 -18.41 -17.06
C ALA A 306 -26.03 -17.96 -18.26
N LEU A 307 -25.78 -16.74 -18.78
CA LEU A 307 -26.38 -16.26 -20.01
C LEU A 307 -25.98 -17.15 -21.21
N ALA A 308 -24.70 -17.51 -21.35
CA ALA A 308 -24.24 -18.40 -22.42
C ALA A 308 -24.94 -19.77 -22.39
N PHE A 309 -25.04 -20.41 -21.21
CA PHE A 309 -25.79 -21.65 -21.03
C PHE A 309 -27.28 -21.49 -21.33
N PHE A 310 -27.87 -20.35 -20.96
CA PHE A 310 -29.26 -20.04 -21.29
C PHE A 310 -29.47 -19.90 -22.80
N LEU A 311 -28.48 -19.40 -23.55
CA LEU A 311 -28.52 -19.32 -25.01
C LEU A 311 -28.36 -20.70 -25.67
N ASP A 312 -27.24 -21.39 -25.45
CA ASP A 312 -27.02 -22.76 -25.92
C ASP A 312 -26.05 -23.52 -24.99
N ALA A 313 -26.57 -24.52 -24.29
CA ALA A 313 -25.78 -25.30 -23.34
C ALA A 313 -24.75 -26.22 -24.01
N ARG A 314 -25.04 -26.77 -25.20
CA ARG A 314 -24.14 -27.70 -25.90
C ARG A 314 -22.94 -26.95 -26.47
N LEU A 315 -23.18 -25.79 -27.08
CA LEU A 315 -22.10 -24.96 -27.59
C LEU A 315 -21.25 -24.36 -26.47
N THR A 316 -21.90 -23.92 -25.37
CA THR A 316 -21.18 -23.42 -24.20
C THR A 316 -20.26 -24.49 -23.60
N LEU A 317 -20.71 -25.75 -23.53
CA LEU A 317 -19.90 -26.86 -23.05
C LEU A 317 -18.71 -27.17 -23.98
N ALA A 318 -18.92 -27.17 -25.30
CA ALA A 318 -17.86 -27.35 -26.28
C ALA A 318 -16.78 -26.25 -26.14
N MET A 319 -17.21 -25.02 -25.89
CA MET A 319 -16.33 -23.87 -25.67
C MET A 319 -15.59 -23.91 -24.34
N LEU A 320 -16.18 -24.51 -23.31
CA LEU A 320 -15.56 -24.64 -22.00
C LEU A 320 -14.29 -25.51 -22.03
N VAL A 321 -14.14 -26.37 -23.04
CA VAL A 321 -12.93 -27.18 -23.28
C VAL A 321 -11.69 -26.32 -23.57
N ILE A 322 -11.87 -25.08 -24.04
CA ILE A 322 -10.75 -24.14 -24.26
C ILE A 322 -10.30 -23.49 -22.94
N LEU A 323 -11.14 -23.47 -21.91
CA LEU A 323 -10.85 -22.81 -20.63
C LEU A 323 -9.63 -23.40 -19.88
N PRO A 324 -9.42 -24.74 -19.82
CA PRO A 324 -8.19 -25.33 -19.30
C PRO A 324 -6.93 -24.89 -20.05
N ALA A 325 -7.00 -24.74 -21.38
CA ALA A 325 -5.89 -24.23 -22.18
C ALA A 325 -5.60 -22.76 -21.87
N ALA A 326 -6.64 -21.94 -21.66
CA ALA A 326 -6.48 -20.55 -21.22
C ALA A 326 -5.84 -20.48 -19.83
N GLY A 327 -6.31 -21.32 -18.91
CA GLY A 327 -5.78 -21.45 -17.56
C GLY A 327 -4.32 -21.88 -17.53
N SER A 328 -3.88 -22.77 -18.42
CA SER A 328 -2.49 -23.23 -18.47
C SER A 328 -1.53 -22.14 -18.96
N VAL A 329 -1.90 -21.41 -20.02
CA VAL A 329 -1.16 -20.23 -20.52
C VAL A 329 -1.06 -19.18 -19.41
N PHE A 330 -2.20 -18.89 -18.77
CA PHE A 330 -2.27 -17.95 -17.66
C PHE A 330 -1.35 -18.35 -16.50
N TRP A 331 -1.37 -19.63 -16.11
CA TRP A 331 -0.53 -20.16 -15.03
C TRP A 331 0.96 -20.08 -15.35
N ALA A 332 1.36 -20.44 -16.58
CA ALA A 332 2.75 -20.41 -17.03
C ALA A 332 3.31 -18.98 -17.03
N ILE A 333 2.61 -18.04 -17.66
CA ILE A 333 3.01 -16.62 -17.71
C ILE A 333 3.00 -16.02 -16.30
N GLY A 334 1.94 -16.27 -15.52
CA GLY A 334 1.80 -15.78 -14.16
C GLY A 334 2.93 -16.24 -13.23
N ARG A 335 3.36 -17.51 -13.34
CA ARG A 335 4.49 -18.04 -12.55
C ARG A 335 5.79 -17.31 -12.87
N GLN A 336 6.03 -17.00 -14.14
CA GLN A 336 7.24 -16.29 -14.55
C GLN A 336 7.18 -14.80 -14.16
N ALA A 337 6.01 -14.16 -14.30
CA ALA A 337 5.78 -12.78 -13.90
C ALA A 337 6.02 -12.60 -12.39
N ARG A 338 5.53 -13.52 -11.55
CA ARG A 338 5.80 -13.49 -10.09
C ARG A 338 7.30 -13.53 -9.77
N ARG A 339 8.07 -14.37 -10.46
CA ARG A 339 9.54 -14.47 -10.28
C ARG A 339 10.25 -13.18 -10.70
N ALA A 340 9.85 -12.58 -11.83
CA ALA A 340 10.41 -11.32 -12.30
C ALA A 340 10.07 -10.16 -11.36
N ASN A 341 8.82 -10.06 -10.91
CA ASN A 341 8.36 -9.03 -9.96
C ASN A 341 9.08 -9.13 -8.60
N ARG A 342 9.37 -10.34 -8.10
CA ARG A 342 10.15 -10.51 -6.85
C ARG A 342 11.56 -9.94 -6.97
N LYS A 343 12.26 -10.24 -8.07
CA LYS A 343 13.61 -9.70 -8.33
C LYS A 343 13.58 -8.18 -8.53
N LEU A 344 12.56 -7.67 -9.21
CA LEU A 344 12.35 -6.23 -9.40
C LEU A 344 12.20 -5.50 -8.06
N LEU A 345 11.33 -6.00 -7.17
CA LEU A 345 11.12 -5.44 -5.83
C LEU A 345 12.40 -5.42 -4.98
N GLN A 346 13.24 -6.46 -5.07
CA GLN A 346 14.53 -6.50 -4.38
C GLN A 346 15.49 -5.39 -4.87
N GLN A 347 15.58 -5.18 -6.19
CA GLN A 347 16.42 -4.12 -6.76
C GLN A 347 15.89 -2.72 -6.42
N TYR A 348 14.57 -2.53 -6.41
CA TYR A 348 13.93 -1.29 -5.97
C TYR A 348 14.33 -0.92 -4.53
N GLY A 349 14.37 -1.89 -3.62
CA GLY A 349 14.80 -1.65 -2.24
C GLY A 349 16.25 -1.17 -2.14
N VAL A 350 17.16 -1.78 -2.92
CA VAL A 350 18.57 -1.35 -2.99
C VAL A 350 18.69 0.07 -3.55
N MET A 351 17.91 0.42 -4.57
CA MET A 351 17.89 1.75 -5.16
C MET A 351 17.37 2.81 -4.19
N ILE A 352 16.25 2.56 -3.51
CA ILE A 352 15.67 3.50 -2.53
C ILE A 352 16.65 3.72 -1.37
N GLY A 353 17.25 2.65 -0.84
CA GLY A 353 18.24 2.75 0.24
C GLY A 353 19.47 3.55 -0.18
N GLY A 354 20.01 3.28 -1.37
CA GLY A 354 21.13 4.03 -1.93
C GLY A 354 20.81 5.51 -2.14
N PHE A 355 19.65 5.80 -2.74
CA PHE A 355 19.21 7.16 -3.01
C PHE A 355 18.96 7.96 -1.72
N SER A 356 18.32 7.36 -0.72
CA SER A 356 18.12 7.97 0.60
C SER A 356 19.46 8.28 1.29
N THR A 357 20.45 7.40 1.17
CA THR A 357 21.79 7.61 1.72
C THR A 357 22.49 8.80 1.03
N VAL A 358 22.44 8.86 -0.31
CA VAL A 358 23.04 9.94 -1.09
C VAL A 358 22.38 11.29 -0.79
N LEU A 359 21.04 11.35 -0.68
CA LEU A 359 20.34 12.59 -0.35
C LEU A 359 20.59 13.05 1.09
N SER A 360 20.71 12.11 2.03
CA SER A 360 21.01 12.44 3.44
C SER A 360 22.43 12.98 3.63
N ALA A 361 23.34 12.68 2.69
CA ALA A 361 24.73 13.12 2.68
C ALA A 361 25.06 13.93 1.40
N ILE A 362 24.10 14.71 0.90
CA ILE A 362 24.25 15.42 -0.37
C ILE A 362 25.37 16.47 -0.31
N ASP A 363 25.57 17.08 0.85
CA ASP A 363 26.67 17.98 1.16
C ASP A 363 28.04 17.30 1.00
N VAL A 364 28.19 16.06 1.45
CA VAL A 364 29.39 15.25 1.24
C VAL A 364 29.61 14.98 -0.25
N VAL A 365 28.57 14.55 -0.96
CA VAL A 365 28.70 14.27 -2.41
C VAL A 365 29.13 15.53 -3.17
N LYS A 366 28.59 16.69 -2.80
CA LYS A 366 28.97 18.00 -3.37
C LYS A 366 30.38 18.43 -2.98
N ALA A 367 30.76 18.30 -1.72
CA ALA A 367 32.07 18.69 -1.23
C ALA A 367 33.19 17.87 -1.88
N TYR A 368 32.95 16.59 -2.12
CA TYR A 368 33.90 15.68 -2.78
C TYR A 368 33.75 15.64 -4.30
N THR A 369 32.83 16.43 -4.89
CA THR A 369 32.56 16.47 -6.35
C THR A 369 32.39 15.09 -6.99
N THR A 370 31.69 14.19 -6.29
CA THR A 370 31.50 12.77 -6.69
C THR A 370 30.18 12.52 -7.40
N GLU A 371 29.47 13.54 -7.88
CA GLU A 371 28.15 13.37 -8.52
C GLU A 371 28.19 12.41 -9.72
N ALA A 372 29.28 12.43 -10.49
CA ALA A 372 29.46 11.54 -11.64
C ALA A 372 29.67 10.07 -11.23
N PHE A 373 30.19 9.81 -10.03
CA PHE A 373 30.35 8.46 -9.48
C PHE A 373 28.99 7.91 -9.03
N GLU A 374 28.23 8.68 -8.26
CA GLU A 374 26.89 8.26 -7.81
C GLU A 374 25.91 8.15 -8.98
N ARG A 375 26.01 9.01 -10.00
CA ARG A 375 25.25 8.86 -11.25
C ARG A 375 25.55 7.52 -11.94
N ARG A 376 26.82 7.16 -12.10
CA ARG A 376 27.21 5.87 -12.71
C ARG A 376 26.70 4.67 -11.93
N ARG A 377 26.75 4.75 -10.59
CA ARG A 377 26.23 3.71 -9.71
C ARG A 377 24.71 3.54 -9.87
N LEU A 378 23.97 4.65 -9.99
CA LEU A 378 22.54 4.61 -10.27
C LEU A 378 22.25 4.03 -11.65
N ASP A 379 22.99 4.44 -12.69
CA ASP A 379 22.84 3.92 -14.06
C ASP A 379 23.02 2.39 -14.11
N GLU A 380 23.97 1.83 -13.37
CA GLU A 380 24.16 0.37 -13.28
C GLU A 380 22.98 -0.34 -12.62
N LEU A 381 22.43 0.24 -11.55
CA LEU A 381 21.25 -0.29 -10.87
C LEU A 381 20.03 -0.24 -11.79
N ASP A 382 19.82 0.89 -12.48
CA ASP A 382 18.74 1.08 -13.43
C ASP A 382 18.82 0.09 -14.59
N ARG A 383 20.01 -0.17 -15.14
CA ARG A 383 20.18 -1.20 -16.19
C ARG A 383 19.80 -2.60 -15.71
N ARG A 384 20.17 -2.97 -14.48
CA ARG A 384 19.78 -4.27 -13.89
C ARG A 384 18.28 -4.33 -13.63
N MET A 385 17.71 -3.24 -13.14
CA MET A 385 16.28 -3.10 -12.88
C MET A 385 15.47 -3.20 -14.17
N PHE A 386 15.92 -2.51 -15.22
CA PHE A 386 15.33 -2.53 -16.56
C PHE A 386 15.21 -3.96 -17.10
N LYS A 387 16.23 -4.81 -16.96
CA LYS A 387 16.15 -6.22 -17.41
C LYS A 387 15.00 -6.98 -16.72
N HIS A 388 14.76 -6.74 -15.45
CA HIS A 388 13.67 -7.38 -14.70
C HIS A 388 12.31 -6.75 -14.98
N GLN A 389 12.26 -5.43 -15.08
CA GLN A 389 11.06 -4.67 -15.39
C GLN A 389 10.59 -4.95 -16.82
N PHE A 390 11.49 -4.92 -17.80
CA PHE A 390 11.21 -5.27 -19.19
C PHE A 390 10.74 -6.72 -19.31
N ARG A 391 11.36 -7.67 -18.60
CA ARG A 391 10.87 -9.06 -18.59
C ARG A 391 9.47 -9.17 -18.01
N LEU A 392 9.15 -8.43 -16.96
CA LEU A 392 7.80 -8.39 -16.39
C LEU A 392 6.80 -7.75 -17.36
N ALA A 393 7.17 -6.61 -17.96
CA ALA A 393 6.37 -5.90 -18.95
C ALA A 393 6.11 -6.76 -20.19
N ALA A 394 7.13 -7.45 -20.71
CA ALA A 394 6.99 -8.38 -21.83
C ALA A 394 6.03 -9.52 -21.52
N LEU A 395 6.07 -10.08 -20.30
CA LEU A 395 5.12 -11.12 -19.87
C LEU A 395 3.70 -10.58 -19.72
N GLN A 396 3.54 -9.35 -19.21
CA GLN A 396 2.24 -8.69 -19.10
C GLN A 396 1.69 -8.30 -20.48
N ALA A 397 2.54 -7.89 -21.41
CA ALA A 397 2.18 -7.54 -22.78
C ALA A 397 1.89 -8.77 -23.65
N ALA A 398 2.52 -9.92 -23.38
CA ALA A 398 2.26 -11.16 -24.08
C ALA A 398 0.92 -11.82 -23.68
N LEU A 399 0.39 -11.48 -22.50
CA LEU A 399 -0.82 -12.12 -21.98
C LEU A 399 -2.09 -11.80 -22.81
N PRO A 400 -2.41 -10.53 -23.15
CA PRO A 400 -3.58 -10.23 -23.97
C PRO A 400 -3.54 -10.88 -25.36
N PRO A 401 -2.46 -10.77 -26.16
CA PRO A 401 -2.38 -11.44 -27.46
C PRO A 401 -2.52 -12.96 -27.37
N ALA A 402 -1.92 -13.60 -26.35
CA ALA A 402 -2.06 -15.04 -26.16
C ALA A 402 -3.52 -15.45 -25.86
N LEU A 403 -4.24 -14.64 -25.07
CA LEU A 403 -5.66 -14.88 -24.78
C LEU A 403 -6.55 -14.59 -25.99
N GLU A 404 -6.24 -13.57 -26.78
CA GLU A 404 -6.96 -13.25 -28.02
C GLU A 404 -6.82 -14.34 -29.07
N VAL A 405 -5.59 -14.84 -29.31
CA VAL A 405 -5.35 -15.97 -30.22
C VAL A 405 -6.12 -17.20 -29.76
N LEU A 406 -6.09 -17.50 -28.46
CA LEU A 406 -6.83 -18.63 -27.91
C LEU A 406 -8.35 -18.45 -28.03
N ALA A 407 -8.84 -17.21 -27.87
CA ALA A 407 -10.24 -16.87 -28.08
C ALA A 407 -10.66 -17.11 -29.54
N VAL A 408 -9.85 -16.64 -30.49
CA VAL A 408 -10.09 -16.83 -31.93
C VAL A 408 -10.05 -18.31 -32.30
N ILE A 409 -9.07 -19.07 -31.78
CA ILE A 409 -9.02 -20.53 -31.97
C ILE A 409 -10.28 -21.17 -31.40
N GLY A 410 -10.71 -20.75 -30.21
CA GLY A 410 -11.92 -21.27 -29.57
C GLY A 410 -13.18 -21.00 -30.38
N VAL A 411 -13.38 -19.74 -30.78
CA VAL A 411 -14.44 -19.32 -31.71
C VAL A 411 -14.39 -20.11 -33.01
N SER A 412 -13.20 -20.33 -33.59
CA SER A 412 -13.04 -21.07 -34.84
C SER A 412 -13.36 -22.55 -34.70
N ILE A 413 -12.89 -23.21 -33.63
CA ILE A 413 -13.21 -24.62 -33.35
C ILE A 413 -14.71 -24.80 -33.19
N ALA A 414 -15.37 -23.93 -32.41
CA ALA A 414 -16.81 -24.01 -32.31
C ALA A 414 -17.50 -23.65 -33.62
N SER A 415 -16.97 -22.71 -34.41
CA SER A 415 -17.52 -22.38 -35.73
C SER A 415 -17.42 -23.57 -36.70
N VAL A 416 -16.39 -24.41 -36.61
CA VAL A 416 -16.25 -25.63 -37.42
C VAL A 416 -17.19 -26.73 -36.91
N TRP A 417 -17.23 -26.97 -35.61
CA TRP A 417 -18.12 -27.96 -34.98
C TRP A 417 -19.61 -27.59 -35.13
N LEU A 418 -19.91 -26.29 -35.20
CA LEU A 418 -21.26 -25.75 -35.36
C LEU A 418 -21.61 -25.49 -36.82
N GLY A 419 -20.63 -25.16 -37.66
CA GLY A 419 -20.80 -24.99 -39.09
C GLY A 419 -21.35 -26.24 -39.76
N SER A 420 -20.92 -27.43 -39.30
CA SER A 420 -21.56 -28.69 -39.70
C SER A 420 -23.05 -28.75 -39.32
N ARG A 421 -23.45 -28.21 -38.17
CA ARG A 421 -24.87 -28.13 -37.71
C ARG A 421 -25.69 -27.01 -38.34
N VAL A 422 -25.06 -25.89 -38.71
CA VAL A 422 -25.70 -24.76 -39.41
C VAL A 422 -25.88 -25.10 -40.89
N LEU A 423 -24.93 -25.82 -41.50
CA LEU A 423 -25.08 -26.42 -42.83
C LEU A 423 -26.21 -27.46 -42.84
N ASP A 424 -26.41 -28.19 -41.72
CA ASP A 424 -27.59 -29.03 -41.47
C ASP A 424 -28.88 -28.23 -41.08
N ARG A 425 -28.85 -26.88 -41.17
CA ARG A 425 -29.94 -25.92 -40.87
C ARG A 425 -30.52 -25.92 -39.45
N GLN A 426 -29.79 -26.40 -38.44
CA GLN A 426 -30.29 -26.54 -37.06
C GLN A 426 -30.11 -25.28 -36.15
N LEU A 427 -29.36 -24.25 -36.57
CA LEU A 427 -29.06 -23.06 -35.73
C LEU A 427 -29.11 -21.76 -36.52
N ASN A 428 -29.63 -20.69 -35.89
CA ASN A 428 -29.74 -19.35 -36.49
C ASN A 428 -28.41 -18.58 -36.41
N VAL A 429 -28.04 -17.88 -37.50
CA VAL A 429 -26.81 -17.06 -37.59
C VAL A 429 -26.74 -15.99 -36.49
N SER A 430 -27.89 -15.41 -36.12
CA SER A 430 -27.99 -14.42 -35.05
C SER A 430 -27.71 -14.98 -33.65
N GLU A 431 -28.12 -16.23 -33.38
CA GLU A 431 -27.82 -16.90 -32.10
C GLU A 431 -26.33 -17.26 -32.01
N PHE A 432 -25.70 -17.65 -33.13
CA PHE A 432 -24.26 -17.89 -33.21
C PHE A 432 -23.44 -16.62 -32.89
N MET A 433 -23.75 -15.51 -33.57
CA MET A 433 -23.03 -14.25 -33.37
C MET A 433 -23.21 -13.69 -31.95
N GLN A 434 -24.41 -13.81 -31.37
CA GLN A 434 -24.61 -13.42 -29.97
C GLN A 434 -23.73 -14.25 -29.04
N LEU A 435 -23.68 -15.57 -29.23
CA LEU A 435 -22.91 -16.44 -28.37
C LEU A 435 -21.39 -16.19 -28.50
N ALA A 436 -20.91 -15.88 -29.70
CA ALA A 436 -19.53 -15.44 -29.92
C ALA A 436 -19.21 -14.14 -29.15
N VAL A 437 -20.11 -13.16 -29.16
CA VAL A 437 -19.95 -11.89 -28.41
C VAL A 437 -19.97 -12.14 -26.90
N VAL A 438 -20.95 -12.89 -26.38
CA VAL A 438 -21.10 -13.20 -24.94
C VAL A 438 -19.86 -13.92 -24.43
N LEU A 439 -19.36 -14.91 -25.18
CA LEU A 439 -18.18 -15.68 -24.79
C LEU A 439 -16.89 -14.85 -24.89
N GLY A 440 -16.75 -14.01 -25.92
CA GLY A 440 -15.63 -13.08 -26.02
C GLY A 440 -15.54 -12.15 -24.81
N MET A 441 -16.69 -11.68 -24.29
CA MET A 441 -16.76 -10.85 -23.09
C MET A 441 -16.42 -11.60 -21.79
N LEU A 442 -16.44 -12.93 -21.76
CA LEU A 442 -16.05 -13.73 -20.60
C LEU A 442 -14.54 -13.65 -20.30
N LEU A 443 -13.71 -13.30 -21.30
CA LEU A 443 -12.26 -13.24 -21.17
C LEU A 443 -11.80 -12.07 -20.28
N ASP A 444 -12.51 -10.94 -20.31
CA ASP A 444 -12.12 -9.75 -19.54
C ASP A 444 -12.21 -9.96 -18.02
N PRO A 445 -13.30 -10.49 -17.44
CA PRO A 445 -13.35 -10.85 -16.02
C PRO A 445 -12.24 -11.82 -15.60
N ILE A 446 -11.99 -12.86 -16.42
CA ILE A 446 -10.93 -13.86 -16.15
C ILE A 446 -9.57 -13.17 -16.09
N ARG A 447 -9.27 -12.30 -17.06
CA ARG A 447 -8.03 -11.52 -17.08
C ARG A 447 -7.91 -10.62 -15.84
N LYS A 448 -8.97 -9.96 -15.41
CA LYS A 448 -8.93 -9.04 -14.26
C LYS A 448 -8.70 -9.76 -12.93
N VAL A 449 -9.15 -11.00 -12.76
CA VAL A 449 -8.86 -11.81 -11.56
C VAL A 449 -7.34 -12.02 -11.36
N ALA A 450 -6.57 -12.04 -12.45
CA ALA A 450 -5.11 -12.09 -12.41
C ALA A 450 -4.47 -10.92 -11.65
N ASP A 451 -4.95 -9.72 -11.96
CA ASP A 451 -4.44 -8.48 -11.38
C ASP A 451 -4.80 -8.39 -9.90
N VAL A 452 -5.98 -8.92 -9.54
CA VAL A 452 -6.44 -9.02 -8.15
C VAL A 452 -5.48 -9.85 -7.31
N TYR A 453 -5.04 -11.01 -7.82
CA TYR A 453 -4.05 -11.84 -7.14
C TYR A 453 -2.78 -11.05 -6.81
N THR A 454 -2.25 -10.30 -7.78
CA THR A 454 -1.00 -9.55 -7.61
C THR A 454 -1.17 -8.46 -6.55
N ARG A 455 -2.30 -7.75 -6.56
CA ARG A 455 -2.60 -6.69 -5.57
C ARG A 455 -2.75 -7.26 -4.16
N ILE A 456 -3.49 -8.35 -3.99
CA ILE A 456 -3.65 -9.03 -2.70
C ILE A 456 -2.30 -9.54 -2.19
N SER A 457 -1.48 -10.15 -3.07
CA SER A 457 -0.17 -10.65 -2.69
C SER A 457 0.78 -9.54 -2.21
N ARG A 458 0.78 -8.36 -2.85
CA ARG A 458 1.56 -7.21 -2.39
C ARG A 458 1.03 -6.66 -1.06
N GLY A 459 -0.28 -6.51 -0.92
CA GLY A 459 -0.92 -6.11 0.34
C GLY A 459 -0.64 -7.09 1.47
N SER A 460 -0.57 -8.39 1.18
CA SER A 460 -0.21 -9.43 2.15
C SER A 460 1.22 -9.29 2.65
N ALA A 461 2.18 -8.98 1.77
CA ALA A 461 3.56 -8.73 2.17
C ALA A 461 3.71 -7.46 3.02
N GLY A 462 2.93 -6.41 2.72
CA GLY A 462 2.83 -5.21 3.55
C GLY A 462 2.24 -5.52 4.93
N ALA A 463 1.14 -6.29 4.97
CA ALA A 463 0.52 -6.73 6.23
C ALA A 463 1.51 -7.52 7.11
N ASP A 464 2.30 -8.43 6.52
CA ASP A 464 3.30 -9.20 7.27
C ASP A 464 4.40 -8.33 7.91
N ARG A 465 4.72 -7.15 7.33
CA ARG A 465 5.67 -6.21 7.91
C ARG A 465 5.02 -5.34 8.99
N ILE A 466 3.84 -4.78 8.71
CA ILE A 466 3.10 -3.95 9.67
C ILE A 466 2.76 -4.72 10.94
N PHE A 467 2.26 -5.96 10.81
CA PHE A 467 1.92 -6.75 11.98
C PHE A 467 3.15 -7.26 12.73
N ARG A 468 4.32 -7.38 12.09
CA ARG A 468 5.56 -7.60 12.85
C ARG A 468 5.87 -6.43 13.79
N VAL A 469 5.57 -5.20 13.39
CA VAL A 469 5.68 -4.02 14.27
C VAL A 469 4.60 -4.05 15.34
N LEU A 470 3.33 -4.22 14.95
CA LEU A 470 2.19 -4.23 15.89
C LEU A 470 2.25 -5.35 16.94
N ASP A 471 2.85 -6.49 16.58
CA ASP A 471 3.02 -7.63 17.47
C ASP A 471 4.35 -7.54 18.27
N THR A 472 5.16 -6.50 18.05
CA THR A 472 6.34 -6.24 18.88
C THR A 472 5.88 -5.77 20.25
N PRO A 473 6.36 -6.37 21.35
CA PRO A 473 5.98 -5.93 22.69
C PRO A 473 6.33 -4.44 22.88
N PRO A 474 5.42 -3.63 23.44
CA PRO A 474 5.73 -2.26 23.76
C PRO A 474 6.85 -2.20 24.82
N GLU A 475 7.59 -1.09 24.80
CA GLU A 475 8.34 -0.59 25.95
C GLU A 475 7.43 -0.69 27.17
N GLU A 476 7.96 -1.18 28.28
CA GLU A 476 7.22 -1.61 29.47
C GLU A 476 6.49 -0.47 30.21
N ARG A 477 5.63 0.29 29.53
CA ARG A 477 4.72 1.27 30.12
C ARG A 477 3.58 0.61 30.90
N GLU A 478 3.14 -0.58 30.47
CA GLU A 478 2.07 -1.35 31.14
C GLU A 478 2.61 -2.48 32.03
N ARG A 479 3.93 -2.70 32.06
CA ARG A 479 4.61 -3.73 32.91
C ARG A 479 5.88 -3.23 33.61
N GLY A 480 6.19 -1.94 33.58
CA GLY A 480 7.04 -1.36 34.62
C GLY A 480 6.36 -1.64 35.95
N GLY A 481 7.12 -2.03 36.98
CA GLY A 481 6.47 -2.49 38.20
C GLY A 481 5.48 -1.46 38.77
N ASP A 482 4.49 -1.95 39.52
CA ASP A 482 3.33 -1.15 39.97
C ASP A 482 3.68 -0.04 40.98
N ARG A 483 4.96 0.14 41.30
CA ARG A 483 5.40 1.06 42.35
C ARG A 483 5.44 2.49 41.83
N ASP A 484 4.70 3.35 42.52
CA ASP A 484 4.71 4.79 42.26
C ASP A 484 6.07 5.43 42.59
N VAL A 485 6.43 6.45 41.81
CA VAL A 485 7.68 7.19 41.90
C VAL A 485 7.38 8.63 42.31
N GLY A 486 7.81 8.99 43.52
CA GLY A 486 7.81 10.37 43.99
C GLY A 486 9.11 11.11 43.64
N ALA A 487 9.28 12.32 44.17
CA ALA A 487 10.55 13.03 44.09
C ALA A 487 11.66 12.28 44.86
N LEU A 488 12.89 12.37 44.37
CA LEU A 488 14.06 11.71 44.94
C LEU A 488 14.28 12.18 46.38
N ARG A 489 14.42 11.23 47.31
CA ARG A 489 14.58 11.51 48.74
C ARG A 489 16.01 11.38 49.21
N ASP A 490 16.73 10.38 48.73
CA ASP A 490 18.05 10.04 49.22
C ASP A 490 19.06 9.92 48.09
N ARG A 491 18.95 8.91 47.21
CA ARG A 491 20.03 8.62 46.24
C ARG A 491 19.62 7.71 45.07
N ILE A 492 20.43 7.79 44.02
CA ILE A 492 20.41 6.90 42.85
C ILE A 492 21.66 6.01 42.91
N GLU A 493 21.51 4.71 42.69
CA GLU A 493 22.61 3.74 42.81
C GLU A 493 22.71 2.83 41.58
N LEU A 494 23.91 2.67 41.06
CA LEU A 494 24.26 1.64 40.10
C LEU A 494 25.06 0.58 40.86
N GLU A 495 24.59 -0.66 40.86
CA GLU A 495 25.20 -1.78 41.58
C GLU A 495 25.66 -2.85 40.59
N SER A 496 26.98 -3.03 40.45
CA SER A 496 27.63 -4.01 39.58
C SER A 496 27.04 -4.07 38.15
N VAL A 497 26.78 -2.89 37.58
CA VAL A 497 26.09 -2.76 36.30
C VAL A 497 27.01 -3.18 35.15
N THR A 498 26.59 -4.20 34.40
CA THR A 498 27.20 -4.58 33.11
C THR A 498 26.14 -4.46 32.03
N PHE A 499 26.46 -3.71 30.97
CA PHE A 499 25.55 -3.49 29.86
C PHE A 499 26.22 -3.62 28.49
N MET A 500 25.52 -4.24 27.53
CA MET A 500 25.92 -4.39 26.14
C MET A 500 24.75 -4.02 25.21
N TYR A 501 24.99 -3.18 24.20
CA TYR A 501 23.96 -2.88 23.20
C TYR A 501 23.66 -4.09 22.31
N PRO A 502 22.44 -4.22 21.75
CA PRO A 502 22.14 -5.22 20.74
C PRO A 502 23.14 -5.13 19.57
N ASN A 503 23.70 -6.27 19.14
CA ASN A 503 24.70 -6.38 18.07
C ASN A 503 26.09 -5.78 18.35
N ALA A 504 26.39 -5.35 19.59
CA ALA A 504 27.74 -4.92 19.95
C ALA A 504 28.68 -6.11 20.22
N ALA A 505 29.96 -5.96 19.86
CA ALA A 505 30.98 -6.99 20.08
C ALA A 505 31.55 -7.01 21.52
N SER A 506 31.42 -5.91 22.25
CA SER A 506 31.92 -5.75 23.62
C SER A 506 30.92 -5.01 24.51
N PRO A 507 30.95 -5.23 25.84
CA PRO A 507 30.12 -4.47 26.77
C PRO A 507 30.46 -2.97 26.72
N ALA A 508 29.43 -2.14 26.72
CA ALA A 508 29.58 -0.68 26.83
C ALA A 508 29.82 -0.23 28.28
N LEU A 509 29.34 -1.00 29.26
CA LEU A 509 29.64 -0.84 30.69
C LEU A 509 29.99 -2.19 31.30
N SER A 510 30.94 -2.23 32.22
CA SER A 510 31.41 -3.45 32.88
C SER A 510 31.60 -3.24 34.39
N ASP A 511 30.76 -3.88 35.20
CA ASP A 511 30.82 -3.85 36.68
C ASP A 511 30.92 -2.44 37.27
N VAL A 512 30.04 -1.55 36.81
CA VAL A 512 30.00 -0.15 37.24
C VAL A 512 29.25 -0.01 38.56
N ASN A 513 29.90 0.62 39.55
CA ASN A 513 29.32 0.97 40.84
C ASN A 513 29.36 2.48 41.04
N LEU A 514 28.19 3.12 41.19
CA LEU A 514 28.09 4.57 41.34
C LEU A 514 26.87 4.94 42.19
N THR A 515 27.08 5.72 43.25
CA THR A 515 26.01 6.30 44.07
C THR A 515 25.97 7.81 43.83
N ILE A 516 24.79 8.38 43.59
CA ILE A 516 24.56 9.82 43.40
C ILE A 516 23.55 10.27 44.45
N ARG A 517 23.94 11.18 45.35
CA ARG A 517 23.08 11.67 46.44
C ARG A 517 22.14 12.76 45.96
N ARG A 518 21.01 12.90 46.64
CA ARG A 518 20.03 13.97 46.39
C ARG A 518 20.71 15.33 46.52
N GLY A 519 20.55 16.17 45.50
CA GLY A 519 21.13 17.51 45.44
C GLY A 519 22.60 17.56 45.04
N GLU A 520 23.24 16.40 44.83
CA GLU A 520 24.63 16.32 44.36
C GLU A 520 24.71 16.60 42.86
N CYS A 521 25.69 17.40 42.45
CA CYS A 521 26.07 17.63 41.08
C CYS A 521 27.29 16.76 40.72
N VAL A 522 27.07 15.73 39.89
CA VAL A 522 28.10 14.76 39.47
C VAL A 522 28.48 14.98 38.01
N ALA A 523 29.77 15.16 37.73
CA ALA A 523 30.28 15.21 36.36
C ALA A 523 30.86 13.85 35.93
N LEU A 524 30.39 13.34 34.79
CA LEU A 524 30.93 12.17 34.10
C LEU A 524 31.95 12.65 33.05
N VAL A 525 33.22 12.29 33.22
CA VAL A 525 34.32 12.65 32.32
C VAL A 525 35.02 11.40 31.79
N GLY A 526 35.57 11.47 30.59
CA GLY A 526 36.28 10.33 29.99
C GLY A 526 36.39 10.45 28.47
N PRO A 527 37.24 9.63 27.83
CA PRO A 527 37.35 9.58 26.37
C PRO A 527 36.02 9.28 25.66
N ASN A 528 35.96 9.55 24.35
CA ASN A 528 34.82 9.12 23.54
C ASN A 528 34.70 7.59 23.57
N GLY A 529 33.47 7.09 23.71
CA GLY A 529 33.21 5.65 23.83
C GLY A 529 33.44 5.05 25.23
N SER A 530 33.76 5.86 26.26
CA SER A 530 33.96 5.34 27.63
C SER A 530 32.70 4.88 28.37
N GLY A 531 31.51 5.08 27.78
CA GLY A 531 30.23 4.62 28.35
C GLY A 531 29.37 5.70 29.04
N LYS A 532 29.75 6.98 28.99
CA LYS A 532 29.03 8.11 29.64
C LYS A 532 27.54 8.19 29.25
N THR A 533 27.26 8.29 27.95
CA THR A 533 25.88 8.33 27.42
C THR A 533 25.13 7.03 27.71
N THR A 534 25.82 5.88 27.73
CA THR A 534 25.23 4.59 28.10
C THR A 534 24.74 4.59 29.55
N LEU A 535 25.50 5.17 30.48
CA LEU A 535 25.09 5.32 31.87
C LEU A 535 23.80 6.14 31.97
N VAL A 536 23.74 7.28 31.27
CA VAL A 536 22.52 8.11 31.18
C VAL A 536 21.33 7.35 30.58
N ASN A 537 21.56 6.56 29.52
CA ASN A 537 20.51 5.77 28.90
C ASN A 537 19.92 4.70 29.85
N LEU A 538 20.72 4.13 30.76
CA LEU A 538 20.23 3.22 31.80
C LEU A 538 19.42 3.95 32.88
N LEU A 539 19.83 5.17 33.26
CA LEU A 539 19.08 6.00 34.22
C LEU A 539 17.69 6.41 33.68
N LEU A 540 17.59 6.67 32.37
CA LEU A 540 16.33 6.94 31.68
C LEU A 540 15.50 5.68 31.41
N ARG A 541 16.06 4.51 31.76
CA ARG A 541 15.53 3.17 31.44
C ARG A 541 15.14 3.08 29.96
N PHE A 542 16.03 3.54 29.07
CA PHE A 542 15.94 3.22 27.65
C PHE A 542 16.42 1.80 27.36
N TYR A 543 17.25 1.27 28.27
CA TYR A 543 17.70 -0.11 28.28
C TYR A 543 17.78 -0.59 29.73
N ASP A 544 17.62 -1.90 29.92
CA ASP A 544 17.88 -2.57 31.19
C ASP A 544 19.27 -3.24 31.16
N PRO A 545 20.01 -3.23 32.28
CA PRO A 545 21.32 -3.87 32.34
C PRO A 545 21.20 -5.40 32.32
N GLN A 546 22.14 -6.09 31.66
CA GLN A 546 22.19 -7.56 31.65
C GLN A 546 22.62 -8.15 33.00
N ARG A 547 23.42 -7.41 33.78
CA ARG A 547 23.83 -7.79 35.14
C ARG A 547 23.85 -6.56 36.03
N GLY A 548 23.55 -6.76 37.31
CA GLY A 548 23.42 -5.67 38.28
C GLY A 548 22.04 -5.04 38.27
N GLY A 549 21.95 -3.84 38.81
CA GLY A 549 20.71 -3.07 38.85
C GLY A 549 20.96 -1.58 39.00
N VAL A 550 19.98 -0.79 38.58
CA VAL A 550 19.93 0.65 38.85
C VAL A 550 18.79 0.88 39.83
N ARG A 551 19.06 1.57 40.93
CA ARG A 551 18.12 1.82 42.01
C ARG A 551 17.83 3.30 42.19
N TYR A 552 16.60 3.60 42.57
CA TYR A 552 16.09 4.92 42.94
C TYR A 552 15.53 4.82 44.36
N ASP A 553 16.16 5.49 45.33
CA ASP A 553 15.84 5.37 46.76
C ASP A 553 15.73 3.90 47.23
N GLY A 554 16.67 3.06 46.75
CA GLY A 554 16.76 1.63 47.06
C GLY A 554 15.84 0.70 46.26
N ALA A 555 14.88 1.23 45.49
CA ALA A 555 14.01 0.46 44.61
C ALA A 555 14.61 0.32 43.20
N ASP A 556 14.63 -0.89 42.64
CA ASP A 556 15.13 -1.12 41.28
C ASP A 556 14.25 -0.42 40.24
N LEU A 557 14.86 0.28 39.27
CA LEU A 557 14.16 1.00 38.21
C LEU A 557 13.18 0.13 37.42
N ARG A 558 13.45 -1.18 37.32
CA ARG A 558 12.57 -2.15 36.65
C ARG A 558 11.21 -2.30 37.34
N THR A 559 11.19 -2.09 38.66
CA THR A 559 9.98 -2.21 39.50
C THR A 559 9.15 -0.93 39.58
N LEU A 560 9.59 0.14 38.92
CA LEU A 560 8.96 1.46 38.98
C LEU A 560 8.11 1.74 37.74
N LYS A 561 7.07 2.57 37.92
CA LYS A 561 6.30 3.14 36.81
C LYS A 561 7.16 4.09 35.97
N LEU A 562 7.33 3.73 34.70
CA LEU A 562 8.29 4.38 33.79
C LEU A 562 7.93 5.84 33.47
N ASP A 563 6.65 6.14 33.32
CA ASP A 563 6.16 7.49 33.06
C ASP A 563 6.45 8.42 34.25
N GLN A 564 6.21 7.94 35.48
CA GLN A 564 6.48 8.68 36.70
C GLN A 564 7.99 8.85 36.94
N LEU A 565 8.79 7.81 36.73
CA LEU A 565 10.26 7.90 36.76
C LEU A 565 10.76 8.98 35.80
N ARG A 566 10.35 8.92 34.54
CA ARG A 566 10.78 9.89 33.53
C ARG A 566 10.32 11.29 33.90
N ARG A 567 9.10 11.50 34.44
CA ARG A 567 8.66 12.83 34.94
C ARG A 567 9.60 13.45 35.97
N GLN A 568 10.33 12.64 36.75
CA GLN A 568 11.33 13.12 37.72
C GLN A 568 12.65 13.60 37.09
N ILE A 569 12.84 13.43 35.77
CA ILE A 569 14.09 13.74 35.06
C ILE A 569 13.86 14.79 33.97
N SER A 570 14.64 15.86 33.95
CA SER A 570 14.80 16.76 32.78
C SER A 570 16.08 16.41 32.05
N LEU A 571 15.99 16.23 30.73
CA LEU A 571 17.11 15.87 29.87
C LEU A 571 17.41 17.00 28.87
N VAL A 572 18.67 17.39 28.80
CA VAL A 572 19.23 18.25 27.73
C VAL A 572 20.23 17.39 26.97
N THR A 573 19.90 17.04 25.73
CA THR A 573 20.70 16.16 24.87
C THR A 573 21.82 16.91 24.14
N GLN A 574 22.86 16.18 23.71
CA GLN A 574 23.97 16.72 22.91
C GLN A 574 23.49 17.41 21.63
N LYS A 575 22.55 16.78 20.91
CA LYS A 575 21.88 17.39 19.76
C LYS A 575 20.65 18.15 20.22
N SER A 576 20.59 19.45 19.93
CA SER A 576 19.41 20.26 20.15
C SER A 576 18.32 20.01 19.11
N ILE A 577 17.40 19.09 19.42
CA ILE A 577 16.29 18.73 18.54
C ILE A 577 15.17 19.76 18.68
N ILE A 578 14.81 20.40 17.57
CA ILE A 578 13.67 21.32 17.45
C ILE A 578 12.61 20.67 16.56
N PHE A 579 11.37 20.64 17.03
CA PHE A 579 10.23 20.10 16.29
C PHE A 579 9.66 21.17 15.36
N ASP A 580 9.10 20.75 14.22
CA ASP A 580 8.33 21.68 13.37
C ASP A 580 7.13 22.21 14.16
N GLY A 581 6.97 23.53 14.14
CA GLY A 581 6.06 24.27 15.00
C GLY A 581 6.60 25.66 15.34
N THR A 582 5.95 26.31 16.29
CA THR A 582 6.35 27.63 16.82
C THR A 582 7.43 27.50 17.90
N ILE A 583 8.12 28.60 18.21
CA ILE A 583 9.04 28.65 19.37
C ILE A 583 8.28 28.33 20.66
N ARG A 584 7.06 28.86 20.83
CA ARG A 584 6.18 28.57 21.97
C ARG A 584 5.93 27.08 22.14
N GLU A 585 5.47 26.40 21.09
CA GLU A 585 5.19 24.95 21.12
C GLU A 585 6.43 24.14 21.45
N ASN A 586 7.59 24.57 20.91
CA ASN A 586 8.85 23.93 21.24
C ASN A 586 9.20 24.07 22.72
N ILE A 587 9.02 25.23 23.36
CA ILE A 587 9.28 25.39 24.81
C ILE A 587 8.24 24.61 25.62
N ALA A 588 6.96 24.68 25.24
CA ALA A 588 5.84 23.97 25.87
C ALA A 588 5.98 22.44 25.83
N TYR A 589 6.82 21.89 24.96
CA TYR A 589 7.17 20.46 24.97
C TYR A 589 7.72 19.97 26.32
N GLY A 590 8.27 20.86 27.15
CA GLY A 590 8.69 20.53 28.51
C GLY A 590 7.53 20.24 29.47
N ARG A 591 6.36 20.84 29.23
CA ARG A 591 5.12 20.69 30.02
C ARG A 591 3.93 21.19 29.20
N GLU A 592 3.05 20.28 28.79
CA GLU A 592 1.92 20.56 27.90
C GLU A 592 0.93 21.60 28.46
N ASP A 593 0.58 21.50 29.75
CA ASP A 593 -0.36 22.41 30.42
C ASP A 593 0.28 23.70 30.97
N ALA A 594 1.38 24.16 30.38
CA ALA A 594 2.06 25.38 30.85
C ALA A 594 1.35 26.66 30.38
N SER A 595 1.18 27.63 31.29
CA SER A 595 0.69 28.96 30.91
C SER A 595 1.76 29.75 30.15
N ASP A 596 1.31 30.74 29.37
CA ASP A 596 2.20 31.64 28.62
C ASP A 596 3.20 32.36 29.54
N GLU A 597 2.82 32.69 30.79
CA GLU A 597 3.74 33.30 31.74
C GLU A 597 4.88 32.34 32.11
N LEU A 598 4.58 31.07 32.33
CA LEU A 598 5.60 30.05 32.64
C LEU A 598 6.53 29.81 31.45
N ILE A 599 5.99 29.82 30.23
CA ILE A 599 6.79 29.68 29.00
C ILE A 599 7.77 30.85 28.86
N ARG A 600 7.29 32.09 29.04
CA ARG A 600 8.15 33.29 29.01
C ARG A 600 9.16 33.32 30.14
N ASP A 601 8.78 32.88 31.34
CA ASP A 601 9.71 32.77 32.46
C ASP A 601 10.85 31.77 32.18
N ALA A 602 10.49 30.59 31.68
CA ALA A 602 11.47 29.58 31.27
C ALA A 602 12.41 30.09 30.18
N ALA A 603 11.87 30.81 29.18
CA ALA A 603 12.66 31.44 28.13
C ALA A 603 13.61 32.51 28.67
N ARG A 604 13.17 33.36 29.61
CA ARG A 604 14.03 34.37 30.24
C ARG A 604 15.17 33.73 31.02
N ARG A 605 14.88 32.71 31.84
CA ARG A 605 15.88 31.98 32.63
C ARG A 605 16.87 31.19 31.77
N ALA A 606 16.48 30.80 30.56
CA ALA A 606 17.36 30.19 29.57
C ALA A 606 18.09 31.22 28.68
N PHE A 607 17.93 32.53 28.94
CA PHE A 607 18.43 33.61 28.08
C PHE A 607 17.94 33.52 26.63
N ALA A 608 16.77 32.91 26.38
CA ALA A 608 16.18 32.79 25.06
C ALA A 608 15.26 33.97 24.72
N ASP A 609 14.64 34.60 25.73
CA ASP A 609 13.65 35.69 25.52
C ASP A 609 14.20 36.84 24.67
N GLU A 610 15.48 37.20 24.80
CA GLU A 610 16.10 38.31 24.06
C GLU A 610 16.00 38.15 22.54
N PHE A 611 16.33 36.98 22.01
CA PHE A 611 16.37 36.75 20.56
C PHE A 611 14.98 36.36 20.04
N ILE A 612 14.14 35.79 20.90
CA ILE A 612 12.75 35.49 20.58
C ILE A 612 11.99 36.81 20.41
N ARG A 613 12.20 37.80 21.26
CA ARG A 613 11.51 39.10 21.13
C ARG A 613 12.02 39.96 19.98
N ALA A 614 13.26 39.75 19.54
CA ALA A 614 13.82 40.43 18.37
C ALA A 614 13.27 39.90 17.03
N ARG A 615 12.60 38.73 17.05
CA ARG A 615 11.95 38.11 15.90
C ARG A 615 10.61 38.76 15.58
N ARG A 616 10.19 38.71 14.31
CA ARG A 616 8.99 39.41 13.83
C ARG A 616 7.72 38.90 14.51
N ASP A 617 7.59 37.57 14.61
CA ASP A 617 6.41 36.91 15.18
C ASP A 617 6.66 36.44 16.63
N GLY A 618 7.80 36.82 17.22
CA GLY A 618 8.10 36.52 18.61
C GLY A 618 8.10 35.02 18.91
N TYR A 619 7.31 34.64 19.91
CA TYR A 619 7.10 33.24 20.32
C TYR A 619 6.28 32.43 19.30
N GLU A 620 5.52 33.09 18.43
CA GLU A 620 4.69 32.45 17.40
C GLU A 620 5.48 32.15 16.12
N GLU A 621 6.73 32.58 16.04
CA GLU A 621 7.54 32.34 14.85
C GLU A 621 7.75 30.84 14.64
N ARG A 622 7.49 30.38 13.42
CA ARG A 622 7.72 28.99 13.03
C ARG A 622 9.20 28.78 12.72
N VAL A 623 9.79 27.77 13.35
CA VAL A 623 11.25 27.50 13.27
C VAL A 623 11.64 26.53 12.15
N GLY A 624 10.64 25.87 11.55
CA GLY A 624 10.82 24.85 10.50
C GLY A 624 11.40 23.54 11.01
N GLU A 625 11.49 22.54 10.13
CA GLU A 625 12.04 21.22 10.46
C GLU A 625 13.48 21.33 10.98
N GLY A 626 13.74 20.73 12.15
CA GLY A 626 15.06 20.76 12.79
C GLY A 626 15.52 22.14 13.28
N GLY A 627 14.67 23.17 13.23
CA GLY A 627 15.03 24.53 13.63
C GLY A 627 16.09 25.16 12.71
N ILE A 628 15.94 24.96 11.39
CA ILE A 628 16.88 25.47 10.37
C ILE A 628 17.05 27.00 10.42
N MET A 629 16.05 27.72 10.94
CA MET A 629 16.06 29.18 11.09
C MET A 629 16.74 29.68 12.38
N LEU A 630 17.29 28.78 13.20
CA LEU A 630 17.94 29.09 14.48
C LEU A 630 19.44 28.82 14.40
N SER A 631 20.24 29.60 15.13
CA SER A 631 21.66 29.25 15.34
C SER A 631 21.80 28.07 16.31
N GLY A 632 22.98 27.44 16.38
CA GLY A 632 23.26 26.35 17.33
C GLY A 632 22.98 26.75 18.79
N GLY A 633 23.50 27.90 19.22
CA GLY A 633 23.27 28.44 20.56
C GLY A 633 21.81 28.82 20.84
N GLN A 634 21.06 29.28 19.83
CA GLN A 634 19.62 29.55 19.97
C GLN A 634 18.82 28.26 20.18
N ARG A 635 19.10 27.21 19.40
CA ARG A 635 18.46 25.90 19.58
C ARG A 635 18.73 25.35 20.98
N GLN A 636 19.97 25.45 21.45
CA GLN A 636 20.35 24.97 22.78
C GLN A 636 19.61 25.70 23.90
N ARG A 637 19.52 27.04 23.83
CA ARG A 637 18.76 27.84 24.80
C ARG A 637 17.27 27.48 24.81
N ILE A 638 16.66 27.15 23.68
CA ILE A 638 15.28 26.66 23.63
C ILE A 638 15.16 25.29 24.32
N VAL A 639 16.09 24.36 24.10
CA VAL A 639 16.10 23.06 24.78
C VAL A 639 16.30 23.21 26.30
N ILE A 640 17.14 24.15 26.73
CA ILE A 640 17.29 24.49 28.16
C ILE A 640 15.99 25.08 28.71
N ALA A 641 15.31 25.96 27.98
CA ALA A 641 14.00 26.48 28.39
C ALA A 641 12.97 25.35 28.59
N ARG A 642 12.97 24.30 27.76
CA ARG A 642 12.13 23.09 27.97
C ARG A 642 12.46 22.40 29.30
N ALA A 643 13.75 22.24 29.60
CA ALA A 643 14.20 21.62 30.84
C ALA A 643 13.83 22.44 32.08
N ILE A 644 13.91 23.78 31.99
CA ILE A 644 13.46 24.72 33.03
C ILE A 644 11.96 24.60 33.23
N LEU A 645 11.17 24.63 32.15
CA LEU A 645 9.71 24.56 32.19
C LEU A 645 9.21 23.26 32.82
N ARG A 646 9.87 22.14 32.50
CA ARG A 646 9.58 20.82 33.09
C ARG A 646 9.81 20.78 34.60
N ASN A 647 10.78 21.56 35.09
CA ASN A 647 11.07 21.74 36.52
C ASN A 647 11.31 20.42 37.31
N ALA A 648 11.99 19.44 36.70
CA ALA A 648 12.25 18.15 37.34
C ALA A 648 13.35 18.22 38.43
N PRO A 649 13.29 17.36 39.47
CA PRO A 649 14.28 17.32 40.55
C PRO A 649 15.63 16.69 40.16
N ILE A 650 15.66 15.90 39.08
CA ILE A 650 16.88 15.32 38.52
C ILE A 650 17.13 15.96 37.16
N LEU A 651 18.36 16.41 36.93
CA LEU A 651 18.79 17.03 35.70
C LEU A 651 19.90 16.22 35.05
N ILE A 652 19.79 16.01 33.74
CA ILE A 652 20.84 15.38 32.95
C ILE A 652 21.21 16.31 31.81
N PHE A 653 22.48 16.70 31.73
CA PHE A 653 23.03 17.47 30.62
C PHE A 653 24.07 16.63 29.89
N ASP A 654 23.79 16.30 28.64
CA ASP A 654 24.69 15.57 27.76
C ASP A 654 25.38 16.55 26.81
N GLU A 655 26.63 16.92 27.08
CA GLU A 655 27.45 17.79 26.21
C GLU A 655 26.74 19.07 25.72
N ALA A 656 26.06 19.79 26.60
CA ALA A 656 25.19 20.91 26.22
C ALA A 656 25.89 22.12 25.56
N THR A 657 27.22 22.12 25.40
CA THR A 657 28.02 23.27 24.91
C THR A 657 28.99 22.93 23.75
N SER A 658 28.96 21.71 23.21
CA SER A 658 29.99 21.26 22.26
C SER A 658 29.90 21.89 20.84
N GLN A 659 28.83 22.61 20.52
CA GLN A 659 28.59 23.19 19.18
C GLN A 659 28.14 24.66 19.20
N VAL A 660 28.62 25.45 20.16
CA VAL A 660 28.11 26.80 20.41
C VAL A 660 29.23 27.85 20.39
N ASP A 661 28.93 29.03 19.85
CA ASP A 661 29.79 30.22 19.85
C ASP A 661 30.05 30.72 21.29
N THR A 662 31.18 31.39 21.50
CA THR A 662 31.67 31.79 22.84
C THR A 662 30.67 32.65 23.63
N GLU A 663 29.97 33.60 22.98
CA GLU A 663 28.97 34.44 23.66
C GLU A 663 27.76 33.61 24.11
N SER A 664 27.26 32.73 23.25
CA SER A 664 26.17 31.83 23.61
C SER A 664 26.60 30.80 24.65
N ASP A 665 27.89 30.42 24.70
CA ASP A 665 28.44 29.46 25.66
C ASP A 665 28.34 29.97 27.11
N GLU A 666 28.70 31.23 27.36
CA GLU A 666 28.56 31.85 28.69
C GLU A 666 27.10 31.89 29.17
N LYS A 667 26.18 32.30 28.29
CA LYS A 667 24.74 32.35 28.58
C LYS A 667 24.19 30.96 28.90
N ILE A 668 24.60 29.95 28.14
CA ILE A 668 24.21 28.55 28.36
C ILE A 668 24.78 28.03 29.68
N HIS A 669 26.07 28.24 29.95
CA HIS A 669 26.70 27.82 31.19
C HIS A 669 26.04 28.45 32.41
N ARG A 670 25.69 29.74 32.33
CA ARG A 670 24.95 30.43 33.38
C ARG A 670 23.58 29.81 33.60
N ALA A 671 22.81 29.56 32.54
CA ALA A 671 21.49 28.93 32.63
C ALA A 671 21.57 27.52 33.24
N ILE A 672 22.57 26.71 32.83
CA ILE A 672 22.80 25.37 33.39
C ILE A 672 23.12 25.45 34.88
N ARG A 673 24.03 26.35 35.27
CA ARG A 673 24.42 26.52 36.68
C ARG A 673 23.25 26.97 37.55
N GLU A 674 22.44 27.92 37.08
CA GLU A 674 21.26 28.39 37.79
C GLU A 674 20.18 27.30 37.90
N LEU A 675 20.00 26.49 36.85
CA LEU A 675 19.06 25.38 36.85
C LEU A 675 19.53 24.23 37.77
N ALA A 676 20.84 23.97 37.85
CA ALA A 676 21.44 22.91 38.66
C ALA A 676 21.38 23.14 40.17
N ARG A 677 21.18 24.39 40.63
CA ARG A 677 21.09 24.70 42.06
C ARG A 677 19.99 23.91 42.75
N ASP A 678 20.34 23.32 43.90
CA ASP A 678 19.45 22.53 44.77
C ASP A 678 18.82 21.29 44.10
N ARG A 679 19.44 20.79 43.03
CA ARG A 679 18.94 19.63 42.26
C ARG A 679 20.02 18.60 42.03
N THR A 680 19.58 17.35 41.98
CA THR A 680 20.47 16.24 41.64
C THR A 680 20.83 16.34 40.17
N THR A 681 22.10 16.57 39.86
CA THR A 681 22.52 16.92 38.50
C THR A 681 23.59 15.97 38.01
N ILE A 682 23.44 15.50 36.77
CA ILE A 682 24.41 14.64 36.09
C ILE A 682 24.88 15.38 34.83
N LEU A 683 26.17 15.69 34.78
CA LEU A 683 26.80 16.43 33.69
C LEU A 683 27.71 15.49 32.92
N ILE A 684 27.46 15.27 31.63
CA ILE A 684 28.47 14.70 30.73
C ILE A 684 29.27 15.89 30.17
N ALA A 685 30.53 15.98 30.56
CA ALA A 685 31.34 17.15 30.30
C ALA A 685 32.65 16.79 29.58
N HIS A 686 32.97 17.58 28.57
CA HIS A 686 34.24 17.53 27.84
C HIS A 686 35.10 18.78 28.06
N ARG A 687 34.51 19.86 28.60
CA ARG A 687 35.19 21.13 28.88
C ARG A 687 35.41 21.31 30.40
N PRO A 688 36.61 21.71 30.83
CA PRO A 688 36.92 22.01 32.23
C PRO A 688 35.97 23.01 32.87
N SER A 689 35.54 24.03 32.12
CA SER A 689 34.54 25.01 32.56
C SER A 689 33.22 24.37 33.02
N THR A 690 32.88 23.21 32.48
CA THR A 690 31.62 22.49 32.75
C THR A 690 31.72 21.53 33.93
N PHE A 691 32.86 20.84 34.11
CA PHE A 691 33.00 19.88 35.22
C PHE A 691 33.64 20.47 36.48
N ARG A 692 34.25 21.67 36.42
CA ARG A 692 34.83 22.35 37.60
C ARG A 692 33.80 22.76 38.65
N PHE A 693 32.52 22.94 38.29
CA PHE A 693 31.48 23.29 39.25
C PHE A 693 30.74 22.08 39.82
N ALA A 694 31.09 20.86 39.40
CA ALA A 694 30.50 19.65 39.97
C ALA A 694 31.07 19.39 41.36
N ASP A 695 30.22 18.95 42.28
CA ASP A 695 30.61 18.54 43.63
C ASP A 695 31.54 17.31 43.57
N ARG A 696 31.31 16.43 42.59
CA ARG A 696 32.12 15.26 42.36
C ARG A 696 32.27 14.95 40.89
N ILE A 697 33.47 14.53 40.50
CA ILE A 697 33.81 14.10 39.16
C ILE A 697 34.01 12.57 39.19
N VAL A 698 33.50 11.88 38.17
CA VAL A 698 33.62 10.44 37.96
C VAL A 698 34.28 10.21 36.62
N VAL A 699 35.45 9.59 36.64
CA VAL A 699 36.28 9.33 35.45
C VAL A 699 35.95 7.94 34.92
N LEU A 700 35.43 7.87 33.69
CA LEU A 700 35.13 6.63 32.99
C LEU A 700 36.15 6.33 31.90
N ASP A 701 36.59 5.08 31.84
CA ASP A 701 37.40 4.54 30.75
C ASP A 701 37.02 3.09 30.44
N GLY A 702 36.96 2.74 29.16
CA GLY A 702 36.63 1.38 28.71
C GLY A 702 35.35 0.77 29.32
N GLY A 703 34.35 1.60 29.66
CA GLY A 703 33.11 1.15 30.30
C GLY A 703 33.22 0.87 31.81
N ARG A 704 34.29 1.32 32.48
CA ARG A 704 34.53 1.18 33.92
C ARG A 704 34.77 2.53 34.56
N ILE A 705 34.46 2.65 35.85
CA ILE A 705 34.87 3.83 36.65
C ILE A 705 36.29 3.59 37.12
N VAL A 706 37.20 4.51 36.75
CA VAL A 706 38.63 4.44 37.09
C VAL A 706 38.94 5.19 38.38
N ASP A 707 38.32 6.35 38.58
CA ASP A 707 38.48 7.17 39.79
C ASP A 707 37.27 8.10 39.96
N ALA A 708 37.00 8.58 41.18
CA ALA A 708 35.97 9.56 41.48
C ALA A 708 36.28 10.41 42.72
N GLY A 709 36.06 11.72 42.66
CA GLY A 709 36.35 12.65 43.76
C GLY A 709 36.15 14.12 43.39
N GLU A 710 36.60 15.02 44.26
CA GLU A 710 36.65 16.46 43.97
C GLU A 710 37.74 16.77 42.95
N TYR A 711 37.60 17.92 42.26
CA TYR A 711 38.49 18.33 41.17
C TYR A 711 39.97 18.31 41.56
N ASP A 712 40.34 19.01 42.64
CA ASP A 712 41.75 19.17 43.03
C ASP A 712 42.38 17.84 43.44
N ALA A 713 41.63 17.01 44.17
CA ALA A 713 42.09 15.69 44.58
C ALA A 713 42.30 14.74 43.39
N LEU A 714 41.38 14.75 42.41
CA LEU A 714 41.49 13.97 41.19
C LEU A 714 42.64 14.42 40.30
N PHE A 715 42.87 15.74 40.19
CA PHE A 715 43.96 16.29 39.40
C PHE A 715 45.33 15.82 39.89
N VAL A 716 45.50 15.62 41.20
CA VAL A 716 46.76 15.11 41.77
C VAL A 716 46.92 13.60 41.58
N ARG A 717 45.86 12.81 41.68
CA ARG A 717 45.99 11.34 41.75
C ARG A 717 45.67 10.59 40.45
N CYS A 718 44.86 11.15 39.55
CA CYS A 718 44.40 10.47 38.34
C CYS A 718 45.10 11.00 37.09
N ALA A 719 45.99 10.20 36.51
CA ALA A 719 46.72 10.56 35.29
C ALA A 719 45.80 10.76 34.07
N LEU A 720 44.78 9.90 33.92
CA LEU A 720 43.79 10.03 32.85
C LEU A 720 43.01 11.34 32.99
N PHE A 721 42.56 11.70 34.19
CA PHE A 721 41.87 12.97 34.41
C PHE A 721 42.75 14.18 34.06
N ARG A 722 44.02 14.19 34.46
CA ARG A 722 44.97 15.25 34.04
C ARG A 722 45.09 15.36 32.53
N SER A 723 45.19 14.24 31.82
CA SER A 723 45.27 14.26 30.35
C SER A 723 44.00 14.81 29.70
N LEU A 724 42.83 14.55 30.28
CA LEU A 724 41.55 15.10 29.82
C LEU A 724 41.48 16.62 30.04
N CYS A 725 42.00 17.11 31.17
CA CYS A 725 42.12 18.55 31.42
C CYS A 725 43.09 19.22 30.44
N ALA A 726 44.28 18.65 30.24
CA ALA A 726 45.30 19.20 29.35
C ALA A 726 44.87 19.21 27.87
N GLY A 727 44.21 18.14 27.41
CA GLY A 727 43.68 18.06 26.05
C GLY A 727 42.50 19.00 25.80
N ALA A 728 41.75 19.38 26.83
CA ALA A 728 40.65 20.33 26.71
C ALA A 728 41.10 21.80 26.77
N GLU A 729 42.29 22.07 27.33
CA GLU A 729 42.90 23.42 27.34
C GLU A 729 43.57 23.77 25.99
N SER A 730 43.99 22.79 25.18
CA SER A 730 44.53 23.05 23.84
C SER A 730 43.49 23.43 22.77
N ASP A 731 42.19 23.20 23.05
CA ASP A 731 41.06 23.55 22.18
C ASP A 731 40.44 24.93 22.51
N ALA A 732 41.00 25.67 23.49
CA ALA A 732 40.59 27.03 23.79
C ALA A 732 41.28 28.04 22.84
N PRO A 733 40.56 29.00 22.22
CA PRO A 733 41.21 30.06 21.45
C PRO A 733 42.10 30.90 22.38
N PRO A 734 43.28 31.35 21.92
CA PRO A 734 44.19 32.09 22.78
C PRO A 734 43.54 33.39 23.27
N GLU A 735 43.53 33.61 24.59
CA GLU A 735 43.19 34.90 25.18
C GLU A 735 44.20 35.96 24.69
N ASN A 736 43.70 37.04 24.10
CA ASN A 736 44.52 38.18 23.70
C ASN A 736 45.18 38.80 24.95
N PRO A 737 46.50 39.06 24.95
CA PRO A 737 47.11 39.84 26.02
C PRO A 737 46.66 41.31 25.96
N PRO A 738 46.65 42.02 27.10
CA PRO A 738 46.18 43.39 27.17
C PRO A 738 47.10 44.34 26.39
N ALA A 739 46.49 45.33 25.75
CA ALA A 739 47.15 46.35 24.95
C ALA A 739 48.21 47.12 25.75
N ALA A 740 49.41 47.24 25.17
CA ALA A 740 50.40 48.23 25.54
C ALA A 740 50.89 48.95 24.28
N GLU A 741 50.75 50.27 24.30
CA GLU A 741 51.17 51.22 23.27
C GLU A 741 52.70 51.36 23.15
N ALA A 742 53.08 51.96 22.03
CA ALA A 742 54.36 52.60 21.69
C ALA A 742 55.47 51.71 21.08
N LEU A 743 55.59 51.77 19.75
CA LEU A 743 56.69 52.50 19.11
C LEU A 743 56.47 52.65 17.60
N SER A 744 56.17 53.89 17.21
CA SER A 744 56.35 54.43 15.86
C SER A 744 57.82 54.41 15.45
N GLY A 745 58.15 53.95 14.24
CA GLY A 745 59.45 54.25 13.65
C GLY A 745 59.92 53.37 12.48
N VAL A 746 59.74 53.91 11.27
CA VAL A 746 60.65 53.81 10.11
C VAL A 746 60.63 52.56 9.22
N LEU A 747 60.18 52.79 7.97
CA LEU A 747 60.76 52.43 6.65
C LEU A 747 59.62 52.10 5.67
N SER A 748 59.00 53.08 5.03
CA SER A 748 59.39 53.67 3.72
C SER A 748 59.42 52.68 2.54
N SER A 749 58.43 52.86 1.66
CA SER A 749 58.48 52.90 0.19
C SER A 749 59.01 51.69 -0.60
N ARG A 750 58.12 51.12 -1.42
CA ARG A 750 58.11 51.31 -2.89
C ARG A 750 56.86 50.70 -3.56
N THR A 751 56.05 51.58 -4.13
CA THR A 751 55.14 51.40 -5.29
C THR A 751 55.94 50.92 -6.52
N SER A 752 55.43 50.16 -7.51
CA SER A 752 54.30 50.42 -8.44
C SER A 752 54.11 49.20 -9.42
N PRO A 753 53.35 49.22 -10.55
CA PRO A 753 52.14 48.40 -10.74
C PRO A 753 52.09 47.48 -12.01
N SER A 754 50.99 46.69 -12.09
CA SER A 754 50.25 45.98 -13.20
C SER A 754 50.60 46.26 -14.69
N PRO A 755 50.20 45.46 -15.74
CA PRO A 755 48.85 44.83 -15.90
C PRO A 755 48.64 43.57 -16.83
N SER A 756 47.38 43.10 -16.83
CA SER A 756 46.52 42.59 -17.95
C SER A 756 46.75 41.25 -18.70
N ALA A 757 45.75 40.37 -18.55
CA ALA A 757 44.87 39.73 -19.55
C ALA A 757 45.39 38.98 -20.80
N VAL A 758 45.02 37.69 -20.85
CA VAL A 758 44.43 36.88 -21.96
C VAL A 758 45.14 36.87 -23.33
N VAL A 759 45.61 35.69 -23.77
CA VAL A 759 45.35 35.09 -25.11
C VAL A 759 45.56 33.55 -25.03
N ALA A 760 44.66 32.83 -25.71
CA ALA A 760 44.57 31.38 -25.85
C ALA A 760 45.65 30.75 -26.76
N CYS A 761 45.87 29.44 -26.61
CA CYS A 761 46.44 28.60 -27.68
C CYS A 761 45.96 27.15 -27.52
N GLU A 762 45.14 26.71 -28.47
CA GLU A 762 44.98 25.31 -28.89
C GLU A 762 46.21 24.87 -29.71
N PRO A 763 46.46 23.56 -29.88
CA PRO A 763 46.30 23.04 -31.25
C PRO A 763 45.66 21.65 -31.35
N ASP A 764 44.72 21.51 -32.30
CA ASP A 764 44.65 20.58 -33.45
C ASP A 764 45.48 19.27 -33.36
N ARG A 765 45.08 18.08 -33.86
CA ARG A 765 44.00 17.55 -34.71
C ARG A 765 44.19 16.01 -34.73
N GLU A 766 43.15 15.18 -34.53
CA GLU A 766 42.50 14.31 -35.55
C GLU A 766 43.36 13.22 -36.25
N PRO A 767 42.78 12.20 -36.92
CA PRO A 767 41.65 11.33 -36.56
C PRO A 767 41.94 9.84 -36.92
N LEU A 768 41.05 8.90 -36.56
CA LEU A 768 40.40 7.93 -37.49
C LEU A 768 39.75 6.72 -36.77
N ARG A 769 38.45 6.57 -37.09
CA ARG A 769 37.53 5.41 -37.05
C ARG A 769 36.90 4.98 -35.72
#